data_AF-A0A7C7EGZ5-F1
#
_entry.id   AF-A0A7C7EGZ5-F1
#
_cell.length_a   1.000
_cell.length_b   1.000
_cell.length_c   1.000
_cell.angle_alpha   90.00
_cell.angle_beta   90.00
_cell.angle_gamma   90.00
#
_symmetry.space_group_name_H-M   'P 1'
#
loop_
_entity.id
_entity.type
_entity.pdbx_description
1 polymer ?
#
loop_
_entity_poly.entity_id
_entity_poly.type
_entity_poly.pdbx_seq_one_letter_code
_entity_poly.pdbx_strand_id
1 'polypeptide(L)'
;RKEFAGDFEAERKVVNKLKTVNEITRLLFKYLDKHRVKEKMDRAVKGFNAMGKFEEASEFSQCWNYTMEVFEQLLLVGQDMEISIKEYRKMLEAGLAEVEISIIPPAIDKVEVGEIERIAVTKPKALFIMGANDTNLDSGNTEKGLLLNEEREELLENDVKLTKGGDYDIFKEKHMLYKLFSSPSHELSVSYPLGLATGESLQASLYLDILKKIFTRVKEGSDLSMEDELEFVSNYGGTYEYLVERMRNYIDGYETDGLWKDVYTWYERNDREKFQIINKALQYKNFVNSLNSDLVKSIYQDNMTMTVSKLESYAECGFKYFLDNVLKPKERPVQKIEFYDLGNIYHSVLEKFTNKINEEYGDLSLIDEARAEEEATMITDDVLSDRADELAALEANHRNKYMKEKIKRVMKRTCKTLVKQLNSSDFRPKYTELQIGLADFKDEKVEKGLYLPPIELPVETDKLKEVLKLRGKIDRVDVFENEGVLYVSIIDYKSSPSDIDLDNAKEGIQLQLFVYLKALIEKGEVLFGKKPRVGGAFYYYVNDPLYRDDNKGKDPEEEIFRELKLRGYVLKDKEVVKFMDKHIDSGSSIIPAALKKDGEFNESRTRALSEETFHEVMDMVYNKCAEMTKSILEGKIDIEPYKKPDGTIPCSYCEYISICQFDRSLGNKFRFIGTANITTGEGGAR
;
A
#
# COMPACT_ATOMS: atom_id res chain seq x y z
N ARG A 1 -19.60 -16.32 -12.56
CA ARG A 1 -19.57 -15.68 -11.21
C ARG A 1 -20.96 -15.23 -10.75
N LYS A 2 -21.69 -14.38 -11.51
CA LYS A 2 -23.06 -13.96 -11.12
C LYS A 2 -24.06 -15.13 -10.99
N GLU A 3 -24.04 -16.09 -11.90
CA GLU A 3 -24.90 -17.30 -11.81
C GLU A 3 -24.55 -18.17 -10.59
N PHE A 4 -23.26 -18.43 -10.34
CA PHE A 4 -22.79 -19.16 -9.15
C PHE A 4 -23.14 -18.44 -7.84
N ALA A 5 -23.02 -17.11 -7.80
CA ALA A 5 -23.39 -16.31 -6.63
C ALA A 5 -24.92 -16.30 -6.41
N GLY A 6 -25.70 -16.21 -7.49
CA GLY A 6 -27.17 -16.24 -7.42
C GLY A 6 -27.71 -17.59 -6.95
N ASP A 7 -27.13 -18.69 -7.42
CA ASP A 7 -27.45 -20.04 -6.93
C ASP A 7 -27.10 -20.18 -5.43
N PHE A 8 -25.92 -19.70 -5.02
CA PHE A 8 -25.53 -19.72 -3.61
C PHE A 8 -26.47 -18.90 -2.71
N GLU A 9 -26.94 -17.74 -3.16
CA GLU A 9 -27.93 -16.94 -2.44
C GLU A 9 -29.29 -17.63 -2.29
N ALA A 10 -29.73 -18.34 -3.33
CA ALA A 10 -30.97 -19.11 -3.30
C ALA A 10 -30.85 -20.27 -2.29
N GLU A 11 -29.78 -21.05 -2.37
CA GLU A 11 -29.55 -22.18 -1.47
C GLU A 11 -29.32 -21.74 -0.02
N ARG A 12 -28.64 -20.60 0.21
CA ARG A 12 -28.46 -20.02 1.55
C ARG A 12 -29.79 -19.68 2.24
N LYS A 13 -30.81 -19.25 1.48
CA LYS A 13 -32.16 -19.02 2.02
C LYS A 13 -32.89 -20.32 2.38
N VAL A 14 -32.57 -21.42 1.68
CA VAL A 14 -33.17 -22.74 1.87
C VAL A 14 -32.51 -23.48 3.03
N VAL A 15 -31.16 -23.51 3.10
CA VAL A 15 -30.36 -24.16 4.16
C VAL A 15 -30.86 -23.81 5.55
N ASN A 16 -31.14 -22.54 5.81
CA ASN A 16 -31.55 -22.07 7.15
C ASN A 16 -32.91 -22.61 7.60
N LYS A 17 -33.69 -23.20 6.68
CA LYS A 17 -35.00 -23.81 6.97
C LYS A 17 -34.93 -25.32 7.15
N LEU A 18 -33.81 -25.93 6.76
CA LEU A 18 -33.59 -27.37 6.90
C LEU A 18 -33.23 -27.67 8.35
N LYS A 19 -33.80 -28.76 8.87
CA LYS A 19 -33.66 -29.11 10.30
C LYS A 19 -32.91 -30.40 10.51
N THR A 20 -32.83 -31.26 9.51
CA THR A 20 -32.24 -32.60 9.65
C THR A 20 -30.92 -32.75 8.90
N VAL A 21 -30.08 -33.67 9.36
CA VAL A 21 -28.82 -34.06 8.70
C VAL A 21 -29.07 -34.48 7.24
N ASN A 22 -30.12 -35.26 7.00
CA ASN A 22 -30.48 -35.74 5.65
C ASN A 22 -30.83 -34.59 4.70
N GLU A 23 -31.68 -33.66 5.14
CA GLU A 23 -32.07 -32.51 4.32
C GLU A 23 -30.85 -31.68 3.90
N ILE A 24 -29.96 -31.36 4.85
CA ILE A 24 -28.77 -30.54 4.60
C ILE A 24 -27.79 -31.27 3.66
N THR A 25 -27.50 -32.55 3.94
CA THR A 25 -26.58 -33.36 3.12
C THR A 25 -27.09 -33.51 1.70
N ARG A 26 -28.40 -33.78 1.54
CA ARG A 26 -29.03 -33.91 0.22
C ARG A 26 -29.00 -32.60 -0.56
N LEU A 27 -29.14 -31.46 0.11
CA LEU A 27 -29.00 -30.15 -0.52
C LEU A 27 -27.59 -29.95 -1.07
N LEU A 28 -26.56 -30.22 -0.25
CA LEU A 28 -25.16 -30.12 -0.66
C LEU A 28 -24.85 -31.04 -1.83
N PHE A 29 -25.28 -32.30 -1.78
CA PHE A 29 -25.11 -33.25 -2.87
C PHE A 29 -25.76 -32.74 -4.18
N LYS A 30 -27.03 -32.30 -4.12
CA LYS A 30 -27.73 -31.73 -5.28
C LYS A 30 -27.03 -30.49 -5.84
N TYR A 31 -26.45 -29.66 -4.97
CA TYR A 31 -25.69 -28.49 -5.39
C TYR A 31 -24.43 -28.90 -6.15
N LEU A 32 -23.66 -29.87 -5.64
CA LEU A 32 -22.48 -30.41 -6.33
C LEU A 32 -22.83 -31.05 -7.67
N ASP A 33 -23.94 -31.78 -7.74
CA ASP A 33 -24.45 -32.42 -8.95
C ASP A 33 -24.92 -31.39 -9.99
N LYS A 34 -25.73 -30.40 -9.58
CA LYS A 34 -26.19 -29.29 -10.44
C LYS A 34 -25.03 -28.56 -11.10
N HIS A 35 -23.93 -28.35 -10.37
CA HIS A 35 -22.72 -27.72 -10.91
C HIS A 35 -21.74 -28.68 -11.58
N ARG A 36 -22.11 -29.96 -11.73
CA ARG A 36 -21.35 -31.03 -12.38
C ARG A 36 -19.92 -31.13 -11.84
N VAL A 37 -19.78 -31.08 -10.52
CA VAL A 37 -18.47 -31.06 -9.84
C VAL A 37 -17.69 -32.33 -10.15
N LYS A 38 -18.32 -33.51 -10.10
CA LYS A 38 -17.68 -34.79 -10.45
C LYS A 38 -17.10 -34.79 -11.87
N GLU A 39 -17.88 -34.37 -12.88
CA GLU A 39 -17.41 -34.28 -14.26
C GLU A 39 -16.24 -33.30 -14.45
N LYS A 40 -16.20 -32.22 -13.66
CA LYS A 40 -15.07 -31.26 -13.67
C LYS A 40 -13.82 -31.89 -13.05
N MET A 41 -13.97 -32.64 -11.96
CA MET A 41 -12.88 -33.38 -11.33
C MET A 41 -12.32 -34.44 -12.28
N ASP A 42 -13.16 -35.24 -12.93
CA ASP A 42 -12.74 -36.25 -13.91
C ASP A 42 -11.97 -35.64 -15.09
N ARG A 43 -12.38 -34.44 -15.54
CA ARG A 43 -11.64 -33.69 -16.57
C ARG A 43 -10.29 -33.19 -16.07
N ALA A 44 -10.20 -32.73 -14.82
CA ALA A 44 -8.93 -32.32 -14.22
C ALA A 44 -7.96 -33.52 -14.11
N VAL A 45 -8.45 -34.68 -13.66
CA VAL A 45 -7.68 -35.93 -13.59
C VAL A 45 -7.12 -36.33 -14.97
N LYS A 46 -7.93 -36.23 -16.03
CA LYS A 46 -7.44 -36.46 -17.41
C LYS A 46 -6.37 -35.45 -17.83
N GLY A 47 -6.53 -34.18 -17.43
CA GLY A 47 -5.54 -33.13 -17.68
C GLY A 47 -4.21 -33.40 -16.99
N PHE A 48 -4.23 -33.79 -15.71
CA PHE A 48 -3.03 -34.15 -14.95
C PHE A 48 -2.32 -35.36 -15.55
N ASN A 49 -3.05 -36.42 -15.90
CA ASN A 49 -2.48 -37.58 -16.60
C ASN A 49 -1.81 -37.21 -17.92
N ALA A 50 -2.42 -36.32 -18.72
CA ALA A 50 -1.85 -35.87 -19.99
C ALA A 50 -0.57 -35.03 -19.80
N MET A 51 -0.40 -34.39 -18.64
CA MET A 51 0.80 -33.64 -18.25
C MET A 51 1.86 -34.50 -17.55
N GLY A 52 1.62 -35.81 -17.37
CA GLY A 52 2.51 -36.70 -16.60
C GLY A 52 2.47 -36.47 -15.07
N LYS A 53 1.47 -35.72 -14.59
CA LYS A 53 1.23 -35.41 -13.17
C LYS A 53 0.38 -36.49 -12.51
N PHE A 54 0.94 -37.69 -12.39
CA PHE A 54 0.20 -38.88 -11.96
C PHE A 54 -0.21 -38.85 -10.49
N GLU A 55 0.59 -38.20 -9.63
CA GLU A 55 0.28 -38.04 -8.20
C GLU A 55 -0.94 -37.14 -8.01
N GLU A 56 -0.95 -35.95 -8.62
CA GLU A 56 -2.10 -35.04 -8.55
C GLU A 56 -3.35 -35.66 -9.19
N ALA A 57 -3.20 -36.46 -10.25
CA ALA A 57 -4.30 -37.21 -10.84
C ALA A 57 -4.90 -38.24 -9.86
N SER A 58 -4.04 -38.97 -9.14
CA SER A 58 -4.45 -39.96 -8.14
C SER A 58 -5.19 -39.30 -6.97
N GLU A 59 -4.65 -38.20 -6.42
CA GLU A 59 -5.28 -37.45 -5.34
C GLU A 59 -6.67 -36.95 -5.73
N PHE A 60 -6.77 -36.24 -6.87
CA PHE A 60 -8.04 -35.67 -7.34
C PHE A 60 -9.11 -36.73 -7.61
N SER A 61 -8.70 -37.92 -8.07
CA SER A 61 -9.64 -39.03 -8.34
C SER A 61 -10.30 -39.57 -7.07
N GLN A 62 -9.62 -39.46 -5.91
CA GLN A 62 -10.10 -40.00 -4.64
C GLN A 62 -10.98 -39.01 -3.86
N CYS A 63 -10.75 -37.69 -4.02
CA CYS A 63 -11.47 -36.64 -3.29
C CYS A 63 -13.01 -36.74 -3.37
N TRP A 64 -13.55 -37.12 -4.54
CA TRP A 64 -15.01 -37.29 -4.68
C TRP A 64 -15.52 -38.44 -3.81
N ASN A 65 -14.83 -39.58 -3.82
CA ASN A 65 -15.23 -40.75 -3.07
C ASN A 65 -15.19 -40.47 -1.57
N TYR A 66 -14.11 -39.87 -1.07
CA TYR A 66 -14.03 -39.48 0.34
C TYR A 66 -15.12 -38.49 0.75
N THR A 67 -15.42 -37.50 -0.10
CA THR A 67 -16.54 -36.57 0.18
C THR A 67 -17.87 -37.32 0.28
N MET A 68 -18.10 -38.30 -0.60
CA MET A 68 -19.32 -39.12 -0.56
C MET A 68 -19.34 -40.04 0.66
N GLU A 69 -18.22 -40.66 1.02
CA GLU A 69 -18.10 -41.50 2.22
C GLU A 69 -18.40 -40.71 3.49
N VAL A 70 -17.88 -39.48 3.61
CA VAL A 70 -18.21 -38.59 4.75
C VAL A 70 -19.71 -38.25 4.76
N PHE A 71 -20.31 -37.97 3.61
CA PHE A 71 -21.76 -37.76 3.53
C PHE A 71 -22.56 -39.00 3.94
N GLU A 72 -22.16 -40.18 3.49
CA GLU A 72 -22.79 -41.45 3.86
C GLU A 72 -22.66 -41.70 5.37
N GLN A 73 -21.49 -41.47 5.96
CA GLN A 73 -21.28 -41.59 7.41
C GLN A 73 -22.16 -40.62 8.20
N LEU A 74 -22.28 -39.36 7.77
CA LEU A 74 -23.18 -38.39 8.42
C LEU A 74 -24.64 -38.87 8.40
N LEU A 75 -25.09 -39.44 7.28
CA LEU A 75 -26.43 -40.00 7.16
C LEU A 75 -26.62 -41.25 8.02
N LEU A 76 -25.59 -42.11 8.12
CA LEU A 76 -25.63 -43.31 8.95
C LEU A 76 -25.71 -43.00 10.45
N VAL A 77 -25.01 -41.97 10.92
CA VAL A 77 -24.99 -41.59 12.35
C VAL A 77 -26.36 -41.06 12.81
N GLY A 78 -27.08 -40.34 11.95
CA GLY A 78 -28.36 -39.77 12.33
C GLY A 78 -29.07 -39.00 11.23
N GLN A 79 -29.54 -39.68 10.18
CA GLN A 79 -30.29 -39.06 9.06
C GLN A 79 -31.42 -38.12 9.51
N ASP A 80 -32.20 -38.52 10.52
CA ASP A 80 -33.40 -37.82 11.00
C ASP A 80 -33.11 -36.97 12.25
N MET A 81 -31.84 -36.88 12.66
CA MET A 81 -31.42 -36.06 13.79
C MET A 81 -31.62 -34.57 13.45
N GLU A 82 -32.34 -33.87 14.32
CA GLU A 82 -32.42 -32.41 14.23
C GLU A 82 -31.07 -31.79 14.60
N ILE A 83 -30.56 -30.90 13.73
CA ILE A 83 -29.24 -30.29 13.88
C ILE A 83 -29.24 -28.86 13.35
N SER A 84 -28.47 -27.98 14.00
CA SER A 84 -28.23 -26.64 13.44
C SER A 84 -27.20 -26.69 12.30
N ILE A 85 -27.29 -25.77 11.33
CA ILE A 85 -26.30 -25.67 10.25
C ILE A 85 -24.86 -25.48 10.77
N LYS A 86 -24.71 -24.84 11.94
CA LYS A 86 -23.42 -24.60 12.58
C LYS A 86 -22.81 -25.91 13.10
N GLU A 87 -23.62 -26.76 13.72
CA GLU A 87 -23.18 -28.06 14.21
C GLU A 87 -22.92 -29.03 13.06
N TYR A 88 -23.81 -29.07 12.06
CA TYR A 88 -23.60 -29.86 10.85
C TYR A 88 -22.28 -29.50 10.17
N ARG A 89 -22.00 -28.20 10.02
CA ARG A 89 -20.73 -27.71 9.46
C ARG A 89 -19.53 -28.24 10.26
N LYS A 90 -19.58 -28.19 11.59
CA LYS A 90 -18.48 -28.73 12.43
C LYS A 90 -18.28 -30.22 12.23
N MET A 91 -19.36 -31.00 12.15
CA MET A 91 -19.29 -32.44 11.90
C MET A 91 -18.70 -32.73 10.52
N LEU A 92 -19.12 -31.99 9.50
CA LEU A 92 -18.57 -32.13 8.14
C LEU A 92 -17.10 -31.73 8.08
N GLU A 93 -16.71 -30.61 8.71
CA GLU A 93 -15.31 -30.17 8.77
C GLU A 93 -14.44 -31.18 9.51
N ALA A 94 -14.91 -31.74 10.63
CA ALA A 94 -14.21 -32.80 11.36
C ALA A 94 -14.06 -34.07 10.51
N GLY A 95 -15.14 -34.53 9.87
CA GLY A 95 -15.09 -35.72 9.02
C GLY A 95 -14.14 -35.55 7.83
N LEU A 96 -14.13 -34.38 7.19
CA LEU A 96 -13.21 -34.09 6.09
C LEU A 96 -11.76 -33.90 6.56
N ALA A 97 -11.51 -33.46 7.78
CA ALA A 97 -10.16 -33.27 8.33
C ALA A 97 -9.45 -34.59 8.64
N GLU A 98 -10.20 -35.65 8.94
CA GLU A 98 -9.67 -37.01 9.21
C GLU A 98 -9.42 -37.81 7.92
N VAL A 99 -9.75 -37.27 6.75
CA VAL A 99 -9.52 -37.96 5.46
C VAL A 99 -8.03 -37.95 5.12
N GLU A 100 -7.42 -39.13 5.13
CA GLU A 100 -6.06 -39.35 4.66
C GLU A 100 -6.05 -39.87 3.22
N ILE A 101 -5.53 -39.05 2.30
CA ILE A 101 -5.38 -39.46 0.90
C ILE A 101 -4.10 -40.28 0.77
N SER A 102 -4.24 -41.54 0.36
CA SER A 102 -3.10 -42.40 0.08
C SER A 102 -2.68 -42.30 -1.39
N ILE A 103 -1.40 -42.06 -1.64
CA ILE A 103 -0.82 -42.15 -2.98
C ILE A 103 -0.32 -43.58 -3.17
N ILE A 104 -0.87 -44.30 -4.14
CA ILE A 104 -0.31 -45.59 -4.57
C ILE A 104 0.97 -45.28 -5.36
N PRO A 105 2.15 -45.69 -4.89
CA PRO A 105 3.40 -45.32 -5.55
C PRO A 105 3.43 -45.88 -6.99
N PRO A 106 3.70 -45.05 -8.00
CA PRO A 106 3.60 -45.46 -9.41
C PRO A 106 4.78 -46.31 -9.90
N ALA A 107 5.88 -46.40 -9.14
CA ALA A 107 7.13 -47.03 -9.56
C ALA A 107 7.61 -48.17 -8.64
N ILE A 108 8.38 -49.10 -9.21
CA ILE A 108 9.01 -50.24 -8.51
C ILE A 108 10.30 -49.81 -7.81
N ASP A 109 11.10 -48.94 -8.44
CA ASP A 109 12.35 -48.40 -7.89
C ASP A 109 12.10 -47.02 -7.28
N LYS A 110 12.22 -46.91 -5.96
CA LYS A 110 11.82 -45.73 -5.20
C LYS A 110 12.54 -45.65 -3.85
N VAL A 111 12.63 -44.43 -3.33
CA VAL A 111 12.96 -44.17 -1.94
C VAL A 111 11.66 -44.21 -1.13
N GLU A 112 11.63 -45.01 -0.05
CA GLU A 112 10.49 -45.04 0.87
C GLU A 112 10.70 -44.01 1.98
N VAL A 113 9.75 -43.08 2.10
CA VAL A 113 9.70 -42.08 3.17
C VAL A 113 8.47 -42.36 4.01
N GLY A 114 8.63 -42.45 5.32
CA GLY A 114 7.53 -42.74 6.23
C GLY A 114 7.93 -42.65 7.69
N GLU A 115 6.93 -42.81 8.56
CA GLU A 115 7.09 -42.76 10.01
C GLU A 115 7.92 -43.93 10.56
N ILE A 116 8.48 -43.74 11.75
CA ILE A 116 9.35 -44.70 12.43
C ILE A 116 8.67 -46.07 12.53
N GLU A 117 7.38 -46.14 12.88
CA GLU A 117 6.72 -47.43 13.07
C GLU A 117 6.65 -48.26 11.79
N ARG A 118 6.47 -47.59 10.64
CA ARG A 118 6.39 -48.25 9.35
C ARG A 118 7.76 -48.69 8.84
N ILE A 119 8.78 -47.85 9.00
CA ILE A 119 10.13 -48.18 8.51
C ILE A 119 10.81 -49.23 9.39
N ALA A 120 10.62 -49.18 10.71
CA ALA A 120 11.27 -50.10 11.67
C ALA A 120 10.90 -51.59 11.48
N VAL A 121 9.85 -51.91 10.71
CA VAL A 121 9.48 -53.30 10.36
C VAL A 121 10.04 -53.76 9.02
N THR A 122 10.74 -52.89 8.30
CA THR A 122 11.42 -53.19 7.04
C THR A 122 12.91 -53.49 7.26
N LYS A 123 13.63 -53.86 6.20
CA LYS A 123 15.08 -54.12 6.24
C LYS A 123 15.79 -53.36 5.11
N PRO A 124 15.94 -52.03 5.23
CA PRO A 124 16.55 -51.23 4.18
C PRO A 124 18.04 -51.54 4.03
N LYS A 125 18.61 -51.17 2.88
CA LYS A 125 20.07 -51.19 2.72
C LYS A 125 20.71 -49.99 3.41
N ALA A 126 20.18 -48.81 3.12
CA ALA A 126 20.56 -47.55 3.75
C ALA A 126 19.32 -46.93 4.42
N LEU A 127 19.48 -46.38 5.62
CA LEU A 127 18.44 -45.70 6.37
C LEU A 127 18.89 -44.28 6.72
N PHE A 128 18.05 -43.29 6.40
CA PHE A 128 18.24 -41.89 6.76
C PHE A 128 17.17 -41.48 7.77
N ILE A 129 17.58 -41.18 8.99
CA ILE A 129 16.72 -40.65 10.04
C ILE A 129 16.86 -39.13 10.02
N MET A 130 15.76 -38.44 9.76
CA MET A 130 15.70 -36.97 9.72
C MET A 130 14.96 -36.44 10.93
N GLY A 131 15.38 -35.27 11.43
CA GLY A 131 14.70 -34.63 12.56
C GLY A 131 14.95 -35.32 13.89
N ALA A 132 16.17 -35.83 14.11
CA ALA A 132 16.60 -36.52 15.32
C ALA A 132 16.78 -35.57 16.53
N ASN A 133 15.78 -34.74 16.80
CA ASN A 133 15.72 -33.80 17.91
C ASN A 133 15.07 -34.46 19.14
N ASP A 134 15.31 -33.88 20.33
CA ASP A 134 14.82 -34.38 21.63
C ASP A 134 13.32 -34.74 21.57
N THR A 135 12.46 -33.84 21.10
CA THR A 135 11.00 -34.06 21.04
C THR A 135 10.50 -35.10 20.04
N ASN A 136 11.35 -35.56 19.12
CA ASN A 136 10.94 -36.36 17.96
C ASN A 136 11.41 -37.83 18.06
N LEU A 137 12.57 -38.06 18.66
CA LEU A 137 13.10 -39.39 18.95
C LEU A 137 12.95 -39.78 20.42
N ASP A 138 12.92 -38.81 21.33
CA ASP A 138 12.57 -39.02 22.72
C ASP A 138 11.11 -38.58 22.89
N SER A 139 10.14 -39.50 22.77
CA SER A 139 8.77 -39.11 23.09
C SER A 139 8.70 -38.78 24.59
N GLY A 140 8.59 -37.50 24.88
CA GLY A 140 8.20 -37.03 26.20
C GLY A 140 6.87 -37.69 26.56
N ASN A 141 6.69 -38.03 27.84
CA ASN A 141 5.53 -38.78 28.32
C ASN A 141 4.22 -38.04 27.98
N THR A 142 3.61 -38.33 26.82
CA THR A 142 2.35 -37.70 26.45
C THR A 142 1.23 -38.53 27.03
N GLU A 143 0.73 -38.15 28.20
CA GLU A 143 -0.54 -38.64 28.71
C GLU A 143 -1.65 -38.24 27.74
N LYS A 144 -1.97 -39.14 26.82
CA LYS A 144 -3.08 -39.00 25.87
C LYS A 144 -4.17 -40.01 26.25
N GLY A 145 -5.41 -39.53 26.31
CA GLY A 145 -6.60 -40.35 26.52
C GLY A 145 -7.52 -39.85 27.64
N LEU A 146 -8.61 -40.58 27.85
CA LEU A 146 -9.61 -40.31 28.89
C LEU A 146 -9.13 -40.67 30.30
N LEU A 147 -8.16 -41.58 30.39
CA LEU A 147 -7.58 -42.10 31.64
C LEU A 147 -6.11 -41.72 31.75
N LEU A 148 -5.73 -41.19 32.92
CA LEU A 148 -4.36 -40.90 33.32
C LEU A 148 -3.58 -42.20 33.58
N ASN A 149 -2.24 -42.13 33.60
CA ASN A 149 -1.42 -43.32 33.82
C ASN A 149 -1.64 -43.92 35.21
N GLU A 150 -1.77 -43.09 36.25
CA GLU A 150 -2.07 -43.50 37.62
C GLU A 150 -3.41 -44.26 37.71
N GLU A 151 -4.45 -43.79 37.01
CA GLU A 151 -5.76 -44.44 36.97
C GLU A 151 -5.68 -45.80 36.25
N ARG A 152 -4.83 -45.93 35.22
CA ARG A 152 -4.62 -47.21 34.52
C ARG A 152 -3.92 -48.23 35.41
N GLU A 153 -2.94 -47.77 36.21
CA GLU A 153 -2.25 -48.62 37.18
C GLU A 153 -3.22 -49.10 38.26
N GLU A 154 -4.00 -48.20 38.85
CA GLU A 154 -5.02 -48.56 39.85
C GLU A 154 -6.03 -49.58 39.30
N LEU A 155 -6.49 -49.40 38.06
CA LEU A 155 -7.40 -50.35 37.41
C LEU A 155 -6.75 -51.73 37.20
N LEU A 156 -5.48 -51.78 36.79
CA LEU A 156 -4.73 -53.03 36.61
C LEU A 156 -4.50 -53.75 37.95
N GLU A 157 -4.22 -53.01 39.04
CA GLU A 157 -4.10 -53.55 40.39
C GLU A 157 -5.42 -54.14 40.91
N ASN A 158 -6.56 -53.61 40.44
CA ASN A 158 -7.90 -54.11 40.76
C ASN A 158 -8.42 -55.17 39.76
N ASP A 159 -7.51 -55.90 39.10
CA ASP A 159 -7.82 -56.99 38.14
C ASP A 159 -8.65 -56.56 36.90
N VAL A 160 -8.73 -55.26 36.60
CA VAL A 160 -9.35 -54.77 35.35
C VAL A 160 -8.37 -54.97 34.20
N LYS A 161 -8.76 -55.79 33.23
CA LYS A 161 -7.93 -56.08 32.05
C LYS A 161 -7.88 -54.88 31.10
N LEU A 162 -6.86 -54.05 31.25
CA LEU A 162 -6.50 -53.01 30.28
C LEU A 162 -5.51 -53.56 29.24
N THR A 163 -5.59 -53.07 28.00
CA THR A 163 -4.68 -53.46 26.90
C THR A 163 -3.29 -52.81 27.01
N LYS A 164 -3.13 -51.78 27.85
CA LYS A 164 -1.89 -51.00 28.01
C LYS A 164 -1.74 -50.52 29.46
N GLY A 165 -0.59 -50.77 30.09
CA GLY A 165 -0.19 -50.12 31.35
C GLY A 165 0.52 -48.79 31.09
N GLY A 166 0.79 -48.01 32.15
CA GLY A 166 1.44 -46.68 32.05
C GLY A 166 2.76 -46.69 31.27
N ASP A 167 3.59 -47.70 31.50
CA ASP A 167 4.91 -47.83 30.85
C ASP A 167 4.90 -48.49 29.47
N TYR A 168 3.76 -49.05 29.03
CA TYR A 168 3.71 -49.86 27.80
C TYR A 168 4.17 -49.09 26.56
N ASP A 169 3.70 -47.84 26.42
CA ASP A 169 4.03 -47.03 25.24
C ASP A 169 5.53 -46.62 25.24
N ILE A 170 6.13 -46.38 26.42
CA ILE A 170 7.58 -46.12 26.56
C ILE A 170 8.41 -47.34 26.16
N PHE A 171 8.04 -48.55 26.61
CA PHE A 171 8.75 -49.78 26.22
C PHE A 171 8.57 -50.10 24.74
N LYS A 172 7.36 -49.90 24.21
CA LYS A 172 7.07 -50.08 22.78
C LYS A 172 7.97 -49.16 21.96
N GLU A 173 8.07 -47.88 22.31
CA GLU A 173 8.90 -46.90 21.59
C GLU A 173 10.38 -47.30 21.61
N LYS A 174 10.95 -47.62 22.79
CA LYS A 174 12.34 -48.07 22.90
C LYS A 174 12.63 -49.29 22.02
N HIS A 175 11.68 -50.22 21.96
CA HIS A 175 11.78 -51.40 21.08
C HIS A 175 11.71 -51.02 19.59
N MET A 176 10.87 -50.05 19.22
CA MET A 176 10.80 -49.54 17.86
C MET A 176 12.07 -48.81 17.44
N LEU A 177 12.65 -47.98 18.30
CA LEU A 177 13.94 -47.32 18.05
C LEU A 177 15.08 -48.34 17.92
N TYR A 178 15.11 -49.36 18.77
CA TYR A 178 16.07 -50.47 18.63
C TYR A 178 15.94 -51.14 17.26
N LYS A 179 14.73 -51.47 16.83
CA LYS A 179 14.48 -52.03 15.49
C LYS A 179 14.90 -51.07 14.38
N LEU A 180 14.58 -49.79 14.51
CA LEU A 180 14.93 -48.75 13.54
C LEU A 180 16.44 -48.68 13.35
N PHE A 181 17.20 -48.49 14.43
CA PHE A 181 18.66 -48.37 14.39
C PHE A 181 19.36 -49.67 13.94
N SER A 182 18.73 -50.84 14.14
CA SER A 182 19.29 -52.15 13.73
C SER A 182 18.75 -52.66 12.39
N SER A 183 17.82 -51.95 11.74
CA SER A 183 17.21 -52.36 10.47
C SER A 183 18.11 -52.20 9.22
N PRO A 184 19.00 -51.18 9.09
CA PRO A 184 19.79 -51.03 7.88
C PRO A 184 20.92 -52.07 7.81
N SER A 185 21.16 -52.58 6.60
CA SER A 185 22.21 -53.59 6.37
C SER A 185 23.56 -53.01 5.92
N HIS A 186 23.61 -51.78 5.44
CA HIS A 186 24.82 -51.15 4.90
C HIS A 186 25.12 -49.80 5.58
N GLU A 187 24.13 -48.91 5.66
CA GLU A 187 24.37 -47.52 6.08
C GLU A 187 23.22 -46.99 6.98
N LEU A 188 23.61 -46.26 8.03
CA LEU A 188 22.70 -45.50 8.89
C LEU A 188 23.20 -44.07 8.99
N SER A 189 22.37 -43.13 8.56
CA SER A 189 22.61 -41.69 8.64
C SER A 189 21.55 -41.05 9.52
N VAL A 190 21.97 -40.24 10.48
CA VAL A 190 21.06 -39.57 11.42
C VAL A 190 21.33 -38.07 11.39
N SER A 191 20.34 -37.29 11.01
CA SER A 191 20.42 -35.84 10.92
C SER A 191 19.40 -35.17 11.84
N TYR A 192 19.75 -33.99 12.35
CA TYR A 192 18.88 -33.15 13.14
C TYR A 192 19.09 -31.68 12.79
N PRO A 193 18.01 -30.89 12.59
CA PRO A 193 18.12 -29.45 12.44
C PRO A 193 18.54 -28.78 13.75
N LEU A 194 19.32 -27.69 13.63
CA LEU A 194 19.71 -26.82 14.74
C LEU A 194 18.67 -25.73 15.05
N GLY A 195 17.73 -25.51 14.13
CA GLY A 195 16.64 -24.56 14.31
C GLY A 195 15.52 -24.69 13.29
N LEU A 196 14.38 -24.08 13.62
CA LEU A 196 13.20 -23.97 12.76
C LEU A 196 13.36 -22.85 11.73
N ALA A 197 12.53 -22.84 10.70
CA ALA A 197 12.45 -21.76 9.72
C ALA A 197 12.12 -20.38 10.34
N THR A 198 11.56 -20.37 11.55
CA THR A 198 11.29 -19.17 12.37
C THR A 198 12.53 -18.64 13.11
N GLY A 199 13.62 -19.40 13.15
CA GLY A 199 14.86 -19.09 13.87
C GLY A 199 14.93 -19.64 15.30
N GLU A 200 13.89 -20.34 15.77
CA GLU A 200 13.91 -21.02 17.07
C GLU A 200 14.91 -22.16 17.08
N SER A 201 15.71 -22.30 18.14
CA SER A 201 16.73 -23.35 18.24
C SER A 201 16.13 -24.70 18.62
N LEU A 202 16.64 -25.76 18.01
CA LEU A 202 16.30 -27.14 18.32
C LEU A 202 17.50 -27.88 18.90
N GLN A 203 17.25 -28.81 19.81
CA GLN A 203 18.28 -29.63 20.44
C GLN A 203 18.29 -31.03 19.83
N ALA A 204 19.48 -31.62 19.72
CA ALA A 204 19.66 -33.02 19.36
C ALA A 204 19.00 -33.94 20.40
N SER A 205 18.52 -35.10 19.94
CA SER A 205 18.04 -36.17 20.81
C SER A 205 19.17 -36.76 21.66
N LEU A 206 18.83 -37.19 22.88
CA LEU A 206 19.77 -37.86 23.78
C LEU A 206 20.28 -39.20 23.21
N TYR A 207 19.54 -39.84 22.30
CA TYR A 207 19.99 -41.05 21.62
C TYR A 207 21.23 -40.81 20.76
N LEU A 208 21.44 -39.59 20.25
CA LEU A 208 22.65 -39.24 19.51
C LEU A 208 23.91 -39.29 20.38
N ASP A 209 23.81 -38.88 21.65
CA ASP A 209 24.91 -39.00 22.60
C ASP A 209 25.27 -40.46 22.90
N ILE A 210 24.26 -41.33 22.96
CA ILE A 210 24.46 -42.78 23.12
C ILE A 210 25.17 -43.34 21.88
N LEU A 211 24.71 -42.99 20.67
CA LEU A 211 25.34 -43.42 19.43
C LEU A 211 26.78 -42.93 19.32
N LYS A 212 27.08 -41.68 19.69
CA LYS A 212 28.44 -41.12 19.71
C LYS A 212 29.37 -41.85 20.69
N LYS A 213 28.85 -42.34 21.83
CA LYS A 213 29.61 -43.17 22.78
C LYS A 213 29.93 -44.56 22.22
N ILE A 214 29.01 -45.15 21.44
CA ILE A 214 29.20 -46.46 20.80
C ILE A 214 30.16 -46.34 19.60
N PHE A 215 29.94 -45.33 18.77
CA PHE A 215 30.64 -45.12 17.50
C PHE A 215 31.62 -43.94 17.59
N THR A 216 32.68 -44.11 18.37
CA THR A 216 33.66 -43.04 18.69
C THR A 216 34.47 -42.50 17.51
N ARG A 217 34.43 -43.16 16.35
CA ARG A 217 35.10 -42.72 15.12
C ARG A 217 34.19 -41.93 14.18
N VAL A 218 32.89 -41.91 14.43
CA VAL A 218 31.93 -41.16 13.60
C VAL A 218 32.11 -39.68 13.92
N LYS A 219 32.41 -38.91 12.89
CA LYS A 219 32.45 -37.44 12.98
C LYS A 219 31.09 -36.90 12.58
N GLU A 220 30.69 -35.85 13.28
CA GLU A 220 29.51 -35.07 12.94
C GLU A 220 29.89 -34.03 11.89
N GLY A 221 29.12 -33.98 10.81
CA GLY A 221 29.22 -32.95 9.78
C GLY A 221 28.02 -32.00 9.85
N SER A 222 28.18 -30.81 9.30
CA SER A 222 27.09 -29.86 9.07
C SER A 222 27.20 -29.30 7.67
N ASP A 223 26.08 -28.91 7.06
CA ASP A 223 26.08 -28.25 5.74
C ASP A 223 26.88 -26.93 5.75
N LEU A 224 27.12 -26.35 6.92
CA LEU A 224 27.94 -25.14 7.12
C LEU A 224 29.45 -25.44 7.19
N SER A 225 29.83 -26.70 7.39
CA SER A 225 31.21 -27.16 7.61
C SER A 225 31.62 -28.25 6.63
N MET A 226 30.88 -28.46 5.55
CA MET A 226 31.22 -29.43 4.50
C MET A 226 32.52 -29.01 3.82
N GLU A 227 33.51 -29.90 3.83
CA GLU A 227 34.86 -29.64 3.31
C GLU A 227 34.97 -29.90 1.79
N ASP A 228 34.05 -30.67 1.19
CA ASP A 228 34.08 -31.01 -0.25
C ASP A 228 32.95 -30.32 -1.03
N GLU A 229 33.31 -29.27 -1.78
CA GLU A 229 32.38 -28.51 -2.63
C GLU A 229 31.75 -29.36 -3.75
N LEU A 230 32.32 -30.53 -4.08
CA LEU A 230 31.78 -31.45 -5.09
C LEU A 230 30.43 -32.05 -4.68
N GLU A 231 30.15 -32.18 -3.39
CA GLU A 231 28.87 -32.74 -2.90
C GLU A 231 27.66 -31.87 -3.27
N PHE A 232 27.87 -30.56 -3.48
CA PHE A 232 26.85 -29.64 -3.95
C PHE A 232 26.59 -29.73 -5.47
N VAL A 233 27.44 -30.48 -6.19
CA VAL A 233 27.32 -30.72 -7.63
C VAL A 233 26.59 -32.04 -7.89
N SER A 234 25.26 -32.00 -7.80
CA SER A 234 24.39 -33.15 -8.09
C SER A 234 23.95 -33.22 -9.56
N ASN A 235 22.76 -32.69 -9.87
CA ASN A 235 22.21 -32.64 -11.21
C ASN A 235 22.04 -31.18 -11.68
N TYR A 236 21.74 -31.00 -12.97
CA TYR A 236 21.56 -29.69 -13.61
C TYR A 236 20.49 -28.78 -12.95
N GLY A 237 19.59 -29.35 -12.14
CA GLY A 237 18.62 -28.61 -11.34
C GLY A 237 19.19 -28.24 -9.98
N GLY A 238 19.62 -29.25 -9.21
CA GLY A 238 20.10 -29.09 -7.84
C GLY A 238 21.37 -28.24 -7.71
N THR A 239 22.28 -28.32 -8.69
CA THR A 239 23.52 -27.52 -8.68
C THR A 239 23.27 -26.03 -8.95
N TYR A 240 22.14 -25.67 -9.56
CA TYR A 240 21.89 -24.31 -10.03
C TYR A 240 21.82 -23.29 -8.88
N GLU A 241 21.19 -23.66 -7.76
CA GLU A 241 21.03 -22.76 -6.60
C GLU A 241 22.39 -22.46 -5.95
N TYR A 242 23.21 -23.50 -5.74
CA TYR A 242 24.58 -23.35 -5.22
C TYR A 242 25.46 -22.53 -6.15
N LEU A 243 25.34 -22.72 -7.47
CA LEU A 243 26.07 -21.91 -8.44
C LEU A 243 25.74 -20.43 -8.27
N VAL A 244 24.46 -20.06 -8.14
CA VAL A 244 24.04 -18.67 -7.96
C VAL A 244 24.64 -18.07 -6.69
N GLU A 245 24.56 -18.80 -5.57
CA GLU A 245 25.12 -18.36 -4.28
C GLU A 245 26.64 -18.14 -4.37
N ARG A 246 27.36 -19.12 -4.91
CA ARG A 246 28.83 -19.07 -5.03
C ARG A 246 29.29 -17.97 -5.98
N MET A 247 28.59 -17.76 -7.10
CA MET A 247 28.88 -16.64 -8.01
C MET A 247 28.61 -15.29 -7.36
N ARG A 248 27.57 -15.16 -6.52
CA ARG A 248 27.30 -13.93 -5.78
C ARG A 248 28.41 -13.65 -4.76
N ASN A 249 28.81 -14.65 -3.98
CA ASN A 249 29.91 -14.54 -3.03
C ASN A 249 31.21 -14.11 -3.74
N TYR A 250 31.52 -14.71 -4.89
CA TYR A 250 32.68 -14.32 -5.69
C TYR A 250 32.64 -12.83 -6.11
N ILE A 251 31.49 -12.33 -6.57
CA ILE A 251 31.31 -10.92 -6.94
C ILE A 251 31.45 -9.97 -5.74
N ASP A 252 31.01 -10.42 -4.57
CA ASP A 252 31.14 -9.68 -3.32
C ASP A 252 32.56 -9.73 -2.73
N GLY A 253 33.48 -10.42 -3.39
CA GLY A 253 34.91 -10.44 -3.08
C GLY A 253 35.35 -11.59 -2.17
N TYR A 254 34.49 -12.58 -1.93
CA TYR A 254 34.84 -13.78 -1.19
C TYR A 254 35.63 -14.77 -2.08
N GLU A 255 36.49 -15.57 -1.47
CA GLU A 255 37.17 -16.66 -2.17
C GLU A 255 36.17 -17.74 -2.60
N THR A 256 36.42 -18.39 -3.74
CA THR A 256 35.55 -19.42 -4.29
C THR A 256 36.40 -20.52 -4.90
N ASP A 257 36.02 -21.78 -4.65
CA ASP A 257 36.70 -22.95 -5.18
C ASP A 257 36.74 -22.94 -6.72
N GLY A 258 37.83 -23.47 -7.28
CA GLY A 258 38.02 -23.58 -8.73
C GLY A 258 36.93 -24.40 -9.42
N LEU A 259 36.35 -25.39 -8.74
CA LEU A 259 35.25 -26.23 -9.20
C LEU A 259 34.09 -25.39 -9.76
N TRP A 260 33.73 -24.29 -9.10
CA TRP A 260 32.59 -23.47 -9.50
C TRP A 260 32.81 -22.74 -10.82
N LYS A 261 34.06 -22.57 -11.26
CA LYS A 261 34.38 -22.06 -12.60
C LYS A 261 34.09 -23.11 -13.67
N ASP A 262 34.36 -24.37 -13.37
CA ASP A 262 34.05 -25.49 -14.26
C ASP A 262 32.54 -25.70 -14.36
N VAL A 263 31.82 -25.62 -13.22
CA VAL A 263 30.36 -25.65 -13.17
C VAL A 263 29.77 -24.49 -13.99
N TYR A 264 30.26 -23.26 -13.81
CA TYR A 264 29.84 -22.10 -14.59
C TYR A 264 30.03 -22.31 -16.10
N THR A 265 31.20 -22.81 -16.50
CA THR A 265 31.52 -23.12 -17.91
C THR A 265 30.63 -24.24 -18.46
N TRP A 266 30.27 -25.21 -17.62
CA TRP A 266 29.35 -26.28 -18.00
C TRP A 266 27.96 -25.72 -18.32
N TYR A 267 27.41 -24.83 -17.47
CA TYR A 267 26.11 -24.20 -17.73
C TYR A 267 26.15 -23.31 -18.98
N GLU A 268 27.23 -22.56 -19.21
CA GLU A 268 27.42 -21.76 -20.42
C GLU A 268 27.24 -22.59 -21.71
N ARG A 269 27.78 -23.82 -21.71
CA ARG A 269 27.82 -24.70 -22.88
C ARG A 269 26.58 -25.58 -23.02
N ASN A 270 26.02 -26.05 -21.91
CA ASN A 270 25.01 -27.12 -21.91
C ASN A 270 23.60 -26.63 -21.55
N ASP A 271 23.47 -25.51 -20.84
CA ASP A 271 22.18 -24.93 -20.45
C ASP A 271 22.21 -23.40 -20.56
N ARG A 272 22.17 -22.96 -21.83
CA ARG A 272 22.31 -21.54 -22.20
C ARG A 272 21.21 -20.66 -21.62
N GLU A 273 20.01 -21.20 -21.43
CA GLU A 273 18.88 -20.46 -20.87
C GLU A 273 19.16 -20.10 -19.40
N LYS A 274 19.45 -21.11 -18.57
CA LYS A 274 19.81 -20.90 -17.16
C LYS A 274 21.04 -20.01 -17.00
N PHE A 275 22.06 -20.23 -17.84
CA PHE A 275 23.26 -19.40 -17.85
C PHE A 275 22.95 -17.91 -18.10
N GLN A 276 22.09 -17.61 -19.09
CA GLN A 276 21.69 -16.24 -19.39
C GLN A 276 20.92 -15.59 -18.23
N ILE A 277 20.07 -16.37 -17.53
CA ILE A 277 19.34 -15.89 -16.35
C ILE A 277 20.31 -15.50 -15.25
N ILE A 278 21.28 -16.36 -14.89
CA ILE A 278 22.29 -16.06 -13.86
C ILE A 278 23.06 -14.80 -14.24
N ASN A 279 23.63 -14.75 -15.45
CA ASN A 279 24.47 -13.65 -15.86
C ASN A 279 23.70 -12.30 -15.86
N LYS A 280 22.42 -12.34 -16.26
CA LYS A 280 21.54 -11.17 -16.17
C LYS A 280 21.25 -10.78 -14.72
N ALA A 281 21.02 -11.73 -13.83
CA ALA A 281 20.75 -11.47 -12.41
C ALA A 281 21.98 -10.89 -11.69
N LEU A 282 23.18 -11.42 -11.95
CA LEU A 282 24.42 -10.96 -11.34
C LEU A 282 24.81 -9.53 -11.78
N GLN A 283 24.41 -9.13 -12.99
CA GLN A 283 24.65 -7.78 -13.52
C GLN A 283 23.46 -6.83 -13.32
N TYR A 284 22.38 -7.31 -12.68
CA TYR A 284 21.15 -6.55 -12.55
C TYR A 284 21.38 -5.29 -11.74
N LYS A 285 20.93 -4.17 -12.30
CA LYS A 285 20.80 -2.90 -11.60
C LYS A 285 19.43 -2.36 -11.90
N ASN A 286 18.79 -1.77 -10.90
CA ASN A 286 17.43 -1.28 -11.02
C ASN A 286 17.40 0.12 -11.66
N PHE A 287 17.83 0.25 -12.92
CA PHE A 287 17.79 1.50 -13.66
C PHE A 287 16.79 1.43 -14.82
N VAL A 288 16.16 2.57 -15.09
CA VAL A 288 15.20 2.72 -16.17
C VAL A 288 15.85 3.52 -17.29
N ASN A 289 15.83 2.98 -18.50
CA ASN A 289 16.32 3.72 -19.66
C ASN A 289 15.33 4.83 -20.03
N SER A 290 15.84 5.96 -20.54
CA SER A 290 14.99 7.02 -21.07
C SER A 290 14.13 6.51 -22.22
N LEU A 291 12.92 7.05 -22.34
CA LEU A 291 12.00 6.71 -23.42
C LEU A 291 12.60 7.12 -24.78
N ASN A 292 12.46 6.22 -25.76
CA ASN A 292 12.89 6.50 -27.13
C ASN A 292 12.04 7.64 -27.75
N SER A 293 12.55 8.25 -28.83
CA SER A 293 11.88 9.41 -29.43
C SER A 293 10.48 9.10 -29.97
N ASP A 294 10.25 7.90 -30.50
CA ASP A 294 8.97 7.54 -31.11
C ASP A 294 7.88 7.38 -30.04
N LEU A 295 8.22 6.78 -28.90
CA LEU A 295 7.32 6.68 -27.75
C LEU A 295 6.98 8.06 -27.19
N VAL A 296 7.97 8.92 -26.97
CA VAL A 296 7.74 10.30 -26.50
C VAL A 296 6.78 11.04 -27.44
N LYS A 297 7.01 10.96 -28.75
CA LYS A 297 6.12 11.58 -29.75
C LYS A 297 4.71 11.02 -29.65
N SER A 298 4.55 9.70 -29.60
CA SER A 298 3.23 9.06 -29.48
C SER A 298 2.48 9.42 -28.20
N ILE A 299 3.18 9.72 -27.10
CA ILE A 299 2.59 10.07 -25.81
C ILE A 299 2.19 11.54 -25.76
N TYR A 300 3.06 12.44 -26.26
CA TYR A 300 2.93 13.88 -26.01
C TYR A 300 2.60 14.74 -27.23
N GLN A 301 2.96 14.33 -28.46
CA GLN A 301 2.90 15.20 -29.65
C GLN A 301 1.49 15.72 -29.94
N ASP A 302 0.49 14.83 -29.85
CA ASP A 302 -0.90 15.19 -30.13
C ASP A 302 -1.62 15.80 -28.91
N ASN A 303 -0.94 15.88 -27.75
CA ASN A 303 -1.53 16.38 -26.51
C ASN A 303 -0.53 17.22 -25.68
N MET A 304 -0.21 18.41 -26.19
CA MET A 304 0.67 19.40 -25.54
C MET A 304 -0.02 20.17 -24.41
N THR A 305 -0.69 19.43 -23.51
CA THR A 305 -1.38 20.02 -22.35
C THR A 305 -1.02 19.27 -21.07
N MET A 306 -0.75 20.01 -20.00
CA MET A 306 -0.36 19.43 -18.71
C MET A 306 -0.93 20.25 -17.55
N THR A 307 -1.21 19.59 -16.43
CA THR A 307 -1.61 20.27 -15.20
C THR A 307 -0.39 20.51 -14.31
N VAL A 308 -0.46 21.50 -13.43
CA VAL A 308 0.67 21.79 -12.53
C VAL A 308 0.92 20.64 -11.54
N SER A 309 -0.14 19.95 -11.09
CA SER A 309 -0.04 18.74 -10.26
C SER A 309 0.80 17.62 -10.89
N LYS A 310 0.78 17.49 -12.22
CA LYS A 310 1.60 16.52 -12.95
C LYS A 310 3.09 16.86 -12.87
N LEU A 311 3.43 18.15 -12.94
CA LEU A 311 4.80 18.61 -12.81
C LEU A 311 5.32 18.41 -11.38
N GLU A 312 4.49 18.69 -10.37
CA GLU A 312 4.83 18.40 -8.96
C GLU A 312 5.06 16.90 -8.75
N SER A 313 4.22 16.04 -9.33
CA SER A 313 4.43 14.58 -9.29
C SER A 313 5.73 14.15 -9.99
N TYR A 314 6.18 14.87 -11.02
CA TYR A 314 7.47 14.60 -11.66
C TYR A 314 8.64 15.05 -10.78
N ALA A 315 8.49 16.20 -10.10
CA ALA A 315 9.48 16.65 -9.12
C ALA A 315 9.62 15.68 -7.94
N GLU A 316 8.53 15.03 -7.52
CA GLU A 316 8.57 13.97 -6.51
C GLU A 316 9.45 12.79 -6.98
N CYS A 317 9.15 12.23 -8.16
CA CYS A 317 9.89 11.15 -8.79
C CYS A 317 9.45 10.99 -10.26
N GLY A 318 10.41 10.97 -11.21
CA GLY A 318 10.12 10.82 -12.64
C GLY A 318 9.39 9.52 -12.98
N PHE A 319 9.76 8.42 -12.33
CA PHE A 319 9.09 7.12 -12.50
C PHE A 319 7.66 7.12 -11.96
N LYS A 320 7.40 7.79 -10.81
CA LYS A 320 6.05 7.94 -10.26
C LYS A 320 5.15 8.70 -11.24
N TYR A 321 5.65 9.83 -11.77
CA TYR A 321 4.94 10.58 -12.80
C TYR A 321 4.58 9.71 -14.01
N PHE A 322 5.52 8.89 -14.50
CA PHE A 322 5.29 8.01 -15.63
C PHE A 322 4.17 7.01 -15.35
N LEU A 323 4.13 6.41 -14.16
CA LEU A 323 3.05 5.51 -13.77
C LEU A 323 1.72 6.25 -13.59
N ASP A 324 1.68 7.34 -12.84
CA ASP A 324 0.47 8.11 -12.54
C ASP A 324 -0.18 8.70 -13.80
N ASN A 325 0.63 9.17 -14.76
CA ASN A 325 0.15 10.07 -15.81
C ASN A 325 0.22 9.48 -17.22
N VAL A 326 1.09 8.50 -17.45
CA VAL A 326 1.27 7.87 -18.75
C VAL A 326 0.67 6.47 -18.75
N LEU A 327 1.16 5.56 -17.89
CA LEU A 327 0.69 4.17 -17.89
C LEU A 327 -0.67 3.98 -17.21
N LYS A 328 -0.95 4.74 -16.14
CA LYS A 328 -2.20 4.72 -15.38
C LYS A 328 -2.65 3.31 -14.97
N PRO A 329 -1.80 2.53 -14.28
CA PRO A 329 -2.23 1.24 -13.75
C PRO A 329 -3.44 1.44 -12.84
N LYS A 330 -4.44 0.56 -12.95
CA LYS A 330 -5.64 0.64 -12.11
C LYS A 330 -5.45 -0.19 -10.87
N GLU A 331 -5.59 0.45 -9.72
CA GLU A 331 -5.67 -0.25 -8.45
C GLU A 331 -6.89 -1.18 -8.40
N ARG A 332 -6.78 -2.22 -7.58
CA ARG A 332 -7.92 -3.08 -7.29
C ARG A 332 -8.94 -2.25 -6.48
N PRO A 333 -10.17 -2.04 -6.99
CA PRO A 333 -11.15 -1.27 -6.25
C PRO A 333 -11.47 -1.99 -4.93
N VAL A 334 -11.25 -1.29 -3.83
CA VAL A 334 -11.66 -1.69 -2.48
C VAL A 334 -12.81 -0.79 -2.06
N GLN A 335 -13.86 -1.36 -1.46
CA GLN A 335 -14.95 -0.56 -0.90
C GLN A 335 -14.47 0.10 0.40
N LYS A 336 -13.79 1.24 0.25
CA LYS A 336 -13.35 2.13 1.33
C LYS A 336 -13.64 3.57 0.93
N ILE A 337 -13.88 4.42 1.92
CA ILE A 337 -13.90 5.87 1.72
C ILE A 337 -12.44 6.29 1.80
N GLU A 338 -11.86 6.70 0.67
CA GLU A 338 -10.47 7.15 0.62
C GLU A 338 -10.38 8.65 0.93
N PHE A 339 -9.24 9.07 1.49
CA PHE A 339 -9.02 10.46 1.92
C PHE A 339 -9.03 11.47 0.76
N TYR A 340 -8.79 11.02 -0.48
CA TYR A 340 -8.81 11.88 -1.67
C TYR A 340 -10.22 12.42 -1.98
N ASP A 341 -11.27 11.64 -1.69
CA ASP A 341 -12.65 12.08 -1.89
C ASP A 341 -13.00 13.28 -1.02
N LEU A 342 -12.37 13.40 0.16
CA LEU A 342 -12.64 14.50 1.10
C LEU A 342 -12.23 15.86 0.54
N GLY A 343 -11.06 15.96 -0.11
CA GLY A 343 -10.63 17.22 -0.72
C GLY A 343 -11.64 17.70 -1.75
N ASN A 344 -12.00 16.83 -2.71
CA ASN A 344 -12.98 17.14 -3.75
C ASN A 344 -14.36 17.50 -3.17
N ILE A 345 -14.79 16.85 -2.09
CA ILE A 345 -16.02 17.21 -1.36
C ILE A 345 -15.90 18.62 -0.77
N TYR A 346 -14.79 18.93 -0.09
CA TYR A 346 -14.57 20.24 0.51
C TYR A 346 -14.57 21.36 -0.53
N HIS A 347 -13.83 21.20 -1.64
CA HIS A 347 -13.84 22.17 -2.74
C HIS A 347 -15.27 22.38 -3.29
N SER A 348 -16.00 21.29 -3.54
CA SER A 348 -17.37 21.37 -4.08
C SER A 348 -18.33 22.09 -3.14
N VAL A 349 -18.24 21.83 -1.83
CA VAL A 349 -19.08 22.49 -0.82
C VAL A 349 -18.75 23.98 -0.73
N LEU A 350 -17.45 24.33 -0.70
CA LEU A 350 -17.02 25.73 -0.60
C LEU A 350 -17.35 26.53 -1.86
N GLU A 351 -17.21 25.93 -3.04
CA GLU A 351 -17.65 26.51 -4.31
C GLU A 351 -19.15 26.79 -4.30
N LYS A 352 -19.99 25.77 -4.02
CA LYS A 352 -21.45 25.92 -3.96
C LYS A 352 -21.85 26.95 -2.89
N PHE A 353 -21.19 26.95 -1.73
CA PHE A 353 -21.45 27.92 -0.66
C PHE A 353 -21.16 29.35 -1.08
N THR A 354 -19.95 29.63 -1.58
CA THR A 354 -19.59 30.99 -1.98
C THR A 354 -20.47 31.49 -3.13
N ASN A 355 -20.76 30.66 -4.13
CA ASN A 355 -21.60 31.06 -5.26
C ASN A 355 -23.04 31.33 -4.83
N LYS A 356 -23.66 30.44 -4.04
CA LYS A 356 -25.03 30.61 -3.56
C LYS A 356 -25.18 31.91 -2.75
N ILE A 357 -24.27 32.17 -1.82
CA ILE A 357 -24.38 33.36 -0.97
C ILE A 357 -24.12 34.64 -1.76
N ASN A 358 -23.17 34.64 -2.68
CA ASN A 358 -22.95 35.79 -3.58
C ASN A 358 -24.17 36.05 -4.48
N GLU A 359 -24.87 35.02 -4.94
CA GLU A 359 -26.08 35.15 -5.76
C GLU A 359 -27.30 35.63 -4.96
N GLU A 360 -27.53 35.09 -3.77
CA GLU A 360 -28.71 35.39 -2.95
C GLU A 360 -28.59 36.70 -2.15
N TYR A 361 -27.40 36.97 -1.61
CA TYR A 361 -27.17 38.08 -0.67
C TYR A 361 -26.21 39.15 -1.23
N GLY A 362 -25.53 38.87 -2.34
CA GLY A 362 -24.55 39.78 -2.95
C GLY A 362 -23.14 39.69 -2.36
N ASP A 363 -23.02 39.37 -1.07
CA ASP A 363 -21.74 39.30 -0.34
C ASP A 363 -21.83 38.36 0.87
N LEU A 364 -20.81 37.52 1.07
CA LEU A 364 -20.73 36.59 2.21
C LEU A 364 -20.68 37.28 3.57
N SER A 365 -20.24 38.54 3.65
CA SER A 365 -20.23 39.32 4.89
C SER A 365 -21.62 39.78 5.37
N LEU A 366 -22.65 39.58 4.55
CA LEU A 366 -24.03 40.00 4.85
C LEU A 366 -24.84 38.94 5.58
N ILE A 367 -24.31 37.72 5.71
CA ILE A 367 -24.90 36.66 6.53
C ILE A 367 -24.19 36.58 7.88
N ASP A 368 -24.91 36.15 8.91
CA ASP A 368 -24.32 35.88 10.21
C ASP A 368 -23.74 34.44 10.29
N GLU A 369 -23.01 34.18 11.37
CA GLU A 369 -22.36 32.89 11.62
C GLU A 369 -23.38 31.73 11.70
N ALA A 370 -24.57 31.98 12.25
CA ALA A 370 -25.60 30.94 12.41
C ALA A 370 -26.18 30.53 11.06
N ARG A 371 -26.46 31.51 10.19
CA ARG A 371 -26.93 31.27 8.83
C ARG A 371 -25.86 30.58 7.98
N ALA A 372 -24.59 30.95 8.16
CA ALA A 372 -23.48 30.29 7.48
C ALA A 372 -23.41 28.78 7.82
N GLU A 373 -23.60 28.41 9.09
CA GLU A 373 -23.63 27.01 9.50
C GLU A 373 -24.83 26.23 8.93
N GLU A 374 -26.01 26.85 8.90
CA GLU A 374 -27.22 26.25 8.32
C GLU A 374 -27.02 25.95 6.83
N GLU A 375 -26.60 26.95 6.07
CA GLU A 375 -26.34 26.83 4.63
C GLU A 375 -25.23 25.82 4.32
N ALA A 376 -24.13 25.85 5.08
CA ALA A 376 -23.05 24.87 4.95
C ALA A 376 -23.55 23.43 5.15
N THR A 377 -24.48 23.22 6.10
CA THR A 377 -25.06 21.90 6.36
C THR A 377 -25.89 21.42 5.18
N MET A 378 -26.78 22.28 4.67
CA MET A 378 -27.65 21.94 3.55
C MET A 378 -26.86 21.61 2.28
N ILE A 379 -25.86 22.45 1.95
CA ILE A 379 -25.00 22.24 0.78
C ILE A 379 -24.14 20.97 0.93
N THR A 380 -23.65 20.70 2.14
CA THR A 380 -22.90 19.45 2.38
C THR A 380 -23.78 18.23 2.17
N ASP A 381 -25.02 18.24 2.64
CA ASP A 381 -25.96 17.14 2.42
C ASP A 381 -26.28 16.93 0.94
N ASP A 382 -26.45 18.02 0.18
CA ASP A 382 -26.66 18.00 -1.27
C ASP A 382 -25.48 17.37 -2.01
N VAL A 383 -24.26 17.86 -1.76
CA VAL A 383 -23.02 17.33 -2.38
C VAL A 383 -22.80 15.84 -2.06
N LEU A 384 -23.09 15.41 -0.83
CA LEU A 384 -22.96 14.01 -0.44
C LEU A 384 -24.05 13.14 -1.05
N SER A 385 -25.25 13.69 -1.29
CA SER A 385 -26.35 12.99 -1.95
C SER A 385 -26.09 12.79 -3.44
N ASP A 386 -25.57 13.81 -4.13
CA ASP A 386 -25.21 13.76 -5.55
C ASP A 386 -24.18 12.65 -5.85
N ARG A 387 -23.36 12.30 -4.85
CA ARG A 387 -22.33 11.27 -4.93
C ARG A 387 -22.74 9.95 -4.27
N ALA A 388 -24.02 9.75 -3.94
CA ALA A 388 -24.49 8.58 -3.19
C ALA A 388 -24.23 7.25 -3.92
N ASP A 389 -24.25 7.22 -5.25
CA ASP A 389 -23.98 6.01 -6.05
C ASP A 389 -22.50 5.59 -5.98
N GLU A 390 -21.57 6.56 -5.94
CA GLU A 390 -20.14 6.34 -5.70
C GLU A 390 -19.87 6.01 -4.21
N LEU A 391 -20.71 6.56 -3.33
CA LEU A 391 -20.60 6.49 -1.88
C LEU A 391 -21.63 5.53 -1.25
N ALA A 392 -22.07 4.47 -1.94
CA ALA A 392 -22.93 3.44 -1.34
C ALA A 392 -22.33 2.82 -0.05
N ALA A 393 -21.01 2.98 0.12
CA ALA A 393 -20.27 2.68 1.35
C ALA A 393 -20.62 3.59 2.54
N LEU A 394 -21.05 4.84 2.35
CA LEU A 394 -21.32 5.80 3.45
C LEU A 394 -22.39 5.29 4.41
N GLU A 395 -23.42 4.61 3.88
CA GLU A 395 -24.51 4.03 4.68
C GLU A 395 -24.25 2.57 5.09
N ALA A 396 -23.15 1.96 4.61
CA ALA A 396 -22.89 0.53 4.77
C ALA A 396 -22.58 0.12 6.22
N ASN A 397 -22.10 1.04 7.06
CA ASN A 397 -21.84 0.77 8.47
C ASN A 397 -21.87 2.05 9.33
N HIS A 398 -21.94 1.87 10.65
CA HIS A 398 -21.99 2.97 11.62
C HIS A 398 -20.76 3.91 11.57
N ARG A 399 -19.56 3.38 11.27
CA ARG A 399 -18.34 4.19 11.13
C ARG A 399 -18.47 5.18 9.97
N ASN A 400 -19.02 4.74 8.87
CA ASN A 400 -19.16 5.57 7.68
C ASN A 400 -20.27 6.62 7.82
N LYS A 401 -21.37 6.28 8.51
CA LYS A 401 -22.38 7.28 8.93
C LYS A 401 -21.77 8.38 9.80
N TYR A 402 -20.88 8.02 10.73
CA TYR A 402 -20.16 9.01 11.54
C TYR A 402 -19.21 9.88 10.70
N MET A 403 -18.60 9.34 9.63
CA MET A 403 -17.77 10.12 8.72
C MET A 403 -18.56 11.25 8.04
N LYS A 404 -19.81 10.98 7.61
CA LYS A 404 -20.71 12.01 7.07
C LYS A 404 -20.94 13.15 8.06
N GLU A 405 -21.21 12.83 9.32
CA GLU A 405 -21.38 13.85 10.37
C GLU A 405 -20.08 14.62 10.64
N LYS A 406 -18.92 13.96 10.56
CA LYS A 406 -17.61 14.63 10.67
C LYS A 406 -17.39 15.62 9.53
N ILE A 407 -17.70 15.25 8.28
CA ILE A 407 -17.59 16.15 7.12
C ILE A 407 -18.46 17.39 7.33
N LYS A 408 -19.72 17.21 7.72
CA LYS A 408 -20.64 18.32 8.03
C LYS A 408 -20.07 19.25 9.09
N ARG A 409 -19.54 18.69 10.19
CA ARG A 409 -18.95 19.46 11.28
C ARG A 409 -17.75 20.31 10.79
N VAL A 410 -16.87 19.74 9.96
CA VAL A 410 -15.75 20.47 9.36
C VAL A 410 -16.23 21.58 8.42
N MET A 411 -17.25 21.32 7.59
CA MET A 411 -17.81 22.31 6.67
C MET A 411 -18.52 23.45 7.39
N LYS A 412 -19.34 23.16 8.41
CA LYS A 412 -19.95 24.18 9.29
C LYS A 412 -18.87 25.10 9.87
N ARG A 413 -17.83 24.53 10.48
CA ARG A 413 -16.71 25.29 11.07
C ARG A 413 -15.99 26.14 10.03
N THR A 414 -15.73 25.58 8.85
CA THR A 414 -15.04 26.27 7.76
C THR A 414 -15.86 27.45 7.25
N CYS A 415 -17.13 27.26 6.89
CA CYS A 415 -17.98 28.33 6.38
C CYS A 415 -18.22 29.44 7.42
N LYS A 416 -18.43 29.07 8.69
CA LYS A 416 -18.49 30.03 9.81
C LYS A 416 -17.23 30.90 9.87
N THR A 417 -16.06 30.24 9.80
CA THR A 417 -14.76 30.92 9.84
C THR A 417 -14.57 31.84 8.65
N LEU A 418 -14.95 31.41 7.44
CA LEU A 418 -14.87 32.22 6.23
C LEU A 418 -15.70 33.50 6.33
N VAL A 419 -16.95 33.41 6.78
CA VAL A 419 -17.80 34.59 7.00
C VAL A 419 -17.17 35.54 8.01
N LYS A 420 -16.68 35.02 9.14
CA LYS A 420 -16.00 35.84 10.16
C LYS A 420 -14.74 36.52 9.64
N GLN A 421 -13.94 35.83 8.80
CA GLN A 421 -12.77 36.41 8.15
C GLN A 421 -13.15 37.54 7.17
N LEU A 422 -14.18 37.32 6.34
CA LEU A 422 -14.63 38.30 5.35
C LEU A 422 -15.29 39.53 5.97
N ASN A 423 -15.95 39.39 7.13
CA ASN A 423 -16.49 40.52 7.91
C ASN A 423 -15.39 41.50 8.35
N SER A 424 -14.18 41.01 8.55
CA SER A 424 -13.03 41.81 8.99
C SER A 424 -12.13 42.27 7.83
N SER A 425 -12.50 41.96 6.59
CA SER A 425 -11.72 42.24 5.38
C SER A 425 -12.48 43.17 4.42
N ASP A 426 -11.78 43.84 3.53
CA ASP A 426 -12.35 44.49 2.32
C ASP A 426 -12.14 43.65 1.05
N PHE A 427 -11.31 42.61 1.12
CA PHE A 427 -11.17 41.66 0.03
C PHE A 427 -12.45 40.82 -0.10
N ARG A 428 -12.92 40.62 -1.33
CA ARG A 428 -14.15 39.86 -1.61
C ARG A 428 -13.92 38.72 -2.60
N PRO A 429 -14.44 37.51 -2.33
CA PRO A 429 -14.37 36.40 -3.28
C PRO A 429 -15.10 36.76 -4.58
N LYS A 430 -14.34 36.98 -5.65
CA LYS A 430 -14.89 37.34 -6.95
C LYS A 430 -15.06 36.13 -7.86
N TYR A 431 -14.10 35.21 -7.82
CA TYR A 431 -14.12 33.98 -8.57
C TYR A 431 -13.83 32.79 -7.67
N THR A 432 -14.60 31.72 -7.83
CA THR A 432 -14.31 30.41 -7.28
C THR A 432 -14.05 29.45 -8.42
N GLU A 433 -13.11 28.54 -8.22
CA GLU A 433 -12.87 27.43 -9.12
C GLU A 433 -12.57 27.91 -10.55
N LEU A 434 -11.78 28.98 -10.65
CA LEU A 434 -11.43 29.72 -11.87
C LEU A 434 -10.49 28.89 -12.75
N GLN A 435 -10.91 28.61 -13.97
CA GLN A 435 -10.18 27.76 -14.91
C GLN A 435 -9.03 28.52 -15.60
N ILE A 436 -7.86 27.88 -15.70
CA ILE A 436 -6.71 28.30 -16.50
C ILE A 436 -6.56 27.32 -17.66
N GLY A 437 -6.83 27.80 -18.88
CA GLY A 437 -6.84 27.01 -20.09
C GLY A 437 -8.06 26.07 -20.22
N LEU A 438 -8.60 25.96 -21.43
CA LEU A 438 -9.85 25.24 -21.67
C LEU A 438 -9.63 23.73 -21.77
N ALA A 439 -10.24 22.94 -20.88
CA ALA A 439 -10.28 21.48 -21.00
C ALA A 439 -11.35 20.99 -21.99
N ASP A 440 -12.51 21.65 -22.01
CA ASP A 440 -13.66 21.33 -22.86
C ASP A 440 -14.43 22.62 -23.18
N PHE A 441 -14.87 22.80 -24.43
CA PHE A 441 -15.59 24.02 -24.87
C PHE A 441 -17.09 23.97 -24.51
N LYS A 442 -17.55 22.93 -23.81
CA LYS A 442 -18.96 22.67 -23.49
C LYS A 442 -19.38 23.02 -22.04
N ASP A 443 -18.48 23.56 -21.24
CA ASP A 443 -18.77 23.93 -19.85
C ASP A 443 -19.55 25.26 -19.81
N GLU A 444 -20.65 25.34 -19.04
CA GLU A 444 -21.50 26.55 -18.94
C GLU A 444 -20.70 27.79 -18.47
N LYS A 445 -19.62 27.60 -17.71
CA LYS A 445 -18.72 28.71 -17.31
C LYS A 445 -17.93 29.29 -18.49
N VAL A 446 -17.73 28.49 -19.56
CA VAL A 446 -17.07 28.89 -20.81
C VAL A 446 -18.00 29.78 -21.65
N GLU A 447 -19.31 29.51 -21.67
CA GLU A 447 -20.30 30.40 -22.33
C GLU A 447 -20.38 31.78 -21.67
N LYS A 448 -20.07 31.88 -20.37
CA LYS A 448 -20.00 33.15 -19.62
C LYS A 448 -18.64 33.87 -19.70
N GLY A 449 -17.64 33.31 -20.38
CA GLY A 449 -16.31 33.94 -20.57
C GLY A 449 -15.41 33.95 -19.33
N LEU A 450 -15.67 33.09 -18.34
CA LEU A 450 -14.99 33.10 -17.03
C LEU A 450 -13.76 32.16 -17.01
N TYR A 451 -12.73 32.46 -17.82
CA TYR A 451 -11.49 31.68 -17.84
C TYR A 451 -10.24 32.52 -18.15
N LEU A 452 -9.08 32.04 -17.70
CA LEU A 452 -7.78 32.59 -18.08
C LEU A 452 -7.16 31.78 -19.23
N PRO A 453 -6.43 32.41 -20.17
CA PRO A 453 -5.62 31.67 -21.14
C PRO A 453 -4.56 30.81 -20.44
N PRO A 454 -4.19 29.65 -21.02
CA PRO A 454 -3.21 28.75 -20.42
C PRO A 454 -1.84 29.42 -20.32
N ILE A 455 -1.00 29.01 -19.36
CA ILE A 455 0.42 29.42 -19.36
C ILE A 455 1.14 28.60 -20.43
N GLU A 456 1.86 29.28 -21.32
CA GLU A 456 2.54 28.66 -22.44
C GLU A 456 4.02 28.47 -22.09
N LEU A 457 4.50 27.23 -22.16
CA LEU A 457 5.88 26.86 -21.97
C LEU A 457 6.47 26.49 -23.34
N PRO A 458 7.26 27.36 -23.98
CA PRO A 458 7.99 26.99 -25.18
C PRO A 458 9.09 26.00 -24.79
N VAL A 459 9.08 24.81 -25.41
CA VAL A 459 10.06 23.77 -25.12
C VAL A 459 10.72 23.30 -26.41
N GLU A 460 12.05 23.38 -26.41
CA GLU A 460 12.89 22.91 -27.50
C GLU A 460 13.83 21.81 -26.97
N THR A 461 13.70 20.62 -27.56
CA THR A 461 14.51 19.44 -27.29
C THR A 461 15.02 18.89 -28.63
N ASP A 462 16.02 18.00 -28.58
CA ASP A 462 16.49 17.29 -29.77
C ASP A 462 15.39 16.40 -30.40
N LYS A 463 14.32 16.09 -29.65
CA LYS A 463 13.22 15.20 -30.06
C LYS A 463 11.99 15.95 -30.58
N LEU A 464 11.71 17.14 -30.03
CA LEU A 464 10.48 17.91 -30.21
C LEU A 464 10.72 19.41 -30.01
N LYS A 465 10.05 20.24 -30.82
CA LYS A 465 9.97 21.69 -30.67
C LYS A 465 8.50 22.09 -30.65
N GLU A 466 7.95 22.33 -29.47
CA GLU A 466 6.52 22.56 -29.25
C GLU A 466 6.27 23.58 -28.15
N VAL A 467 5.04 24.07 -28.05
CA VAL A 467 4.59 24.92 -26.94
C VAL A 467 3.61 24.14 -26.08
N LEU A 468 4.06 23.79 -24.87
CA LEU A 468 3.21 23.10 -23.91
C LEU A 468 2.30 24.09 -23.17
N LYS A 469 1.02 23.76 -23.07
CA LYS A 469 0.02 24.58 -22.39
C LYS A 469 -0.26 24.04 -20.99
N LEU A 470 0.16 24.78 -19.97
CA LEU A 470 -0.20 24.51 -18.59
C LEU A 470 -1.64 24.93 -18.31
N ARG A 471 -2.39 23.98 -17.76
CA ARG A 471 -3.78 24.14 -17.33
C ARG A 471 -3.91 23.94 -15.83
N GLY A 472 -4.99 24.45 -15.27
CA GLY A 472 -5.26 24.31 -13.84
C GLY A 472 -6.54 25.02 -13.44
N LYS A 473 -6.77 25.06 -12.13
CA LYS A 473 -7.95 25.62 -11.51
C LYS A 473 -7.51 26.36 -10.25
N ILE A 474 -7.96 27.60 -10.07
CA ILE A 474 -7.71 28.39 -8.86
C ILE A 474 -8.95 28.28 -7.97
N ASP A 475 -8.82 27.72 -6.78
CA ASP A 475 -9.99 27.46 -5.91
C ASP A 475 -10.76 28.75 -5.56
N ARG A 476 -10.05 29.82 -5.18
CA ARG A 476 -10.66 31.11 -4.86
C ARG A 476 -9.75 32.28 -5.18
N VAL A 477 -10.33 33.31 -5.79
CA VAL A 477 -9.70 34.60 -6.07
C VAL A 477 -10.49 35.70 -5.35
N ASP A 478 -9.84 36.31 -4.38
CA ASP A 478 -10.34 37.49 -3.68
C ASP A 478 -9.80 38.76 -4.32
N VAL A 479 -10.63 39.79 -4.36
CA VAL A 479 -10.35 41.06 -5.05
C VAL A 479 -10.64 42.23 -4.13
N PHE A 480 -9.76 43.23 -4.18
CA PHE A 480 -9.95 44.52 -3.53
C PHE A 480 -9.47 45.64 -4.45
N GLU A 481 -10.20 46.75 -4.53
CA GLU A 481 -9.81 47.91 -5.32
C GLU A 481 -9.73 49.15 -4.44
N ASN A 482 -8.58 49.84 -4.47
CA ASN A 482 -8.39 51.11 -3.79
C ASN A 482 -7.68 52.11 -4.71
N GLU A 483 -8.18 53.34 -4.79
CA GLU A 483 -7.61 54.43 -5.60
C GLU A 483 -7.30 54.02 -7.06
N GLY A 484 -8.13 53.15 -7.65
CA GLY A 484 -7.96 52.64 -9.01
C GLY A 484 -6.94 51.49 -9.17
N VAL A 485 -6.28 51.08 -8.09
CA VAL A 485 -5.38 49.93 -8.05
C VAL A 485 -6.14 48.69 -7.60
N LEU A 486 -6.12 47.65 -8.43
CA LEU A 486 -6.76 46.37 -8.17
C LEU A 486 -5.77 45.38 -7.57
N TYR A 487 -6.04 44.89 -6.37
CA TYR A 487 -5.28 43.85 -5.70
C TYR A 487 -6.03 42.52 -5.75
N VAL A 488 -5.29 41.43 -5.99
CA VAL A 488 -5.84 40.08 -6.03
C VAL A 488 -5.11 39.15 -5.07
N SER A 489 -5.87 38.33 -4.36
CA SER A 489 -5.34 37.27 -3.52
C SER A 489 -5.89 35.93 -3.96
N ILE A 490 -5.02 34.92 -3.99
CA ILE A 490 -5.43 33.54 -4.27
C ILE A 490 -5.42 32.73 -2.99
N ILE A 491 -6.46 31.94 -2.79
CA ILE A 491 -6.61 31.03 -1.66
C ILE A 491 -6.85 29.64 -2.22
N ASP A 492 -6.02 28.69 -1.82
CA ASP A 492 -6.18 27.27 -2.13
C ASP A 492 -6.55 26.50 -0.84
N TYR A 493 -7.54 25.62 -0.95
CA TYR A 493 -8.07 24.86 0.17
C TYR A 493 -7.32 23.54 0.32
N LYS A 494 -6.66 23.35 1.47
CA LYS A 494 -5.91 22.11 1.78
C LYS A 494 -6.57 21.34 2.92
N SER A 495 -6.62 20.02 2.77
CA SER A 495 -7.03 19.09 3.83
C SER A 495 -5.87 18.68 4.76
N SER A 496 -4.66 19.19 4.50
CA SER A 496 -3.47 19.03 5.34
C SER A 496 -3.06 20.37 5.95
N PRO A 497 -2.37 20.38 7.11
CA PRO A 497 -1.85 21.59 7.74
C PRO A 497 -0.60 22.14 7.02
N SER A 498 -0.45 21.88 5.72
CA SER A 498 0.72 22.33 4.94
C SER A 498 0.74 23.86 4.84
N ASP A 499 1.95 24.42 4.77
CA ASP A 499 2.18 25.84 4.54
C ASP A 499 2.96 26.02 3.22
N ILE A 500 3.01 27.25 2.71
CA ILE A 500 3.81 27.61 1.54
C ILE A 500 5.28 27.62 1.94
N ASP A 501 6.12 26.91 1.20
CA ASP A 501 7.56 26.86 1.41
C ASP A 501 8.27 27.22 0.09
N LEU A 502 9.00 28.33 0.12
CA LEU A 502 9.69 28.86 -1.06
C LEU A 502 10.82 27.95 -1.54
N ASP A 503 11.44 27.17 -0.65
CA ASP A 503 12.45 26.17 -1.05
C ASP A 503 11.77 25.00 -1.78
N ASN A 504 10.58 24.58 -1.34
CA ASN A 504 9.80 23.58 -2.07
C ASN A 504 9.32 24.10 -3.43
N ALA A 505 8.94 25.38 -3.52
CA ALA A 505 8.59 26.01 -4.79
C ALA A 505 9.78 26.02 -5.76
N LYS A 506 10.98 26.35 -5.25
CA LYS A 506 12.23 26.32 -6.02
C LYS A 506 12.59 24.92 -6.54
N GLU A 507 12.36 23.88 -5.72
CA GLU A 507 12.62 22.49 -6.09
C GLU A 507 11.54 21.87 -6.99
N GLY A 508 10.45 22.60 -7.24
CA GLY A 508 9.35 22.19 -8.11
C GLY A 508 8.29 21.32 -7.44
N ILE A 509 8.28 21.27 -6.10
CA ILE A 509 7.36 20.45 -5.30
C ILE A 509 6.07 21.20 -4.98
N GLN A 510 6.13 22.53 -4.85
CA GLN A 510 4.97 23.40 -4.62
C GLN A 510 4.90 24.49 -5.69
N LEU A 511 4.36 24.14 -6.86
CA LEU A 511 4.26 24.98 -8.05
C LEU A 511 2.89 25.65 -8.17
N GLN A 512 1.81 24.92 -7.87
CA GLN A 512 0.42 25.28 -8.21
C GLN A 512 0.09 26.74 -7.92
N LEU A 513 0.26 27.15 -6.66
CA LEU A 513 -0.14 28.48 -6.20
C LEU A 513 0.56 29.61 -6.96
N PHE A 514 1.89 29.54 -7.14
CA PHE A 514 2.65 30.59 -7.82
C PHE A 514 2.47 30.58 -9.34
N VAL A 515 2.28 29.41 -9.96
CA VAL A 515 1.92 29.32 -11.38
C VAL A 515 0.55 29.99 -11.60
N TYR A 516 -0.42 29.74 -10.73
CA TYR A 516 -1.75 30.33 -10.84
C TYR A 516 -1.75 31.83 -10.57
N LEU A 517 -0.97 32.30 -9.59
CA LEU A 517 -0.77 33.73 -9.35
C LEU A 517 -0.18 34.40 -10.59
N LYS A 518 0.83 33.80 -11.22
CA LYS A 518 1.44 34.32 -12.47
C LYS A 518 0.41 34.44 -13.58
N ALA A 519 -0.42 33.41 -13.79
CA ALA A 519 -1.50 33.45 -14.79
C ALA A 519 -2.45 34.63 -14.53
N LEU A 520 -2.83 34.85 -13.28
CA LEU A 520 -3.75 35.91 -12.88
C LEU A 520 -3.13 37.30 -13.04
N ILE A 521 -1.87 37.49 -12.67
CA ILE A 521 -1.18 38.79 -12.79
C ILE A 521 -0.88 39.16 -14.25
N GLU A 522 -0.52 38.18 -15.08
CA GLU A 522 -0.18 38.42 -16.49
C GLU A 522 -1.41 38.51 -17.40
N LYS A 523 -2.46 37.74 -17.12
CA LYS A 523 -3.60 37.57 -18.03
C LYS A 523 -4.94 37.97 -17.44
N GLY A 524 -4.97 38.38 -16.16
CA GLY A 524 -6.18 38.78 -15.45
C GLY A 524 -6.84 40.06 -15.97
N GLU A 525 -6.16 40.85 -16.78
CA GLU A 525 -6.77 42.02 -17.45
C GLU A 525 -8.02 41.64 -18.27
N VAL A 526 -8.02 40.42 -18.86
CA VAL A 526 -9.19 39.89 -19.58
C VAL A 526 -10.42 39.72 -18.66
N LEU A 527 -10.19 39.44 -17.36
CA LEU A 527 -11.26 39.23 -16.38
C LEU A 527 -11.68 40.51 -15.65
N PHE A 528 -10.75 41.43 -15.44
CA PHE A 528 -10.97 42.61 -14.59
C PHE A 528 -11.01 43.94 -15.35
N GLY A 529 -10.67 43.95 -16.64
CA GLY A 529 -10.56 45.16 -17.47
C GLY A 529 -9.36 46.06 -17.12
N LYS A 530 -8.54 45.67 -16.14
CA LYS A 530 -7.28 46.33 -15.75
C LYS A 530 -6.32 45.30 -15.19
N LYS A 531 -5.02 45.61 -15.23
CA LYS A 531 -3.97 44.71 -14.74
C LYS A 531 -4.00 44.61 -13.20
N PRO A 532 -4.20 43.42 -12.61
CA PRO A 532 -4.18 43.26 -11.16
C PRO A 532 -2.75 43.26 -10.60
N ARG A 533 -2.60 43.70 -9.34
CA ARG A 533 -1.39 43.56 -8.51
C ARG A 533 -1.58 42.47 -7.46
N VAL A 534 -0.49 41.91 -6.97
CA VAL A 534 -0.54 40.86 -5.94
C VAL A 534 -0.98 41.46 -4.61
N GLY A 535 -2.04 40.93 -4.01
CA GLY A 535 -2.41 41.19 -2.61
C GLY A 535 -1.81 40.15 -1.66
N GLY A 536 -1.79 38.87 -2.07
CA GLY A 536 -1.24 37.77 -1.28
C GLY A 536 -1.55 36.39 -1.86
N ALA A 537 -0.90 35.37 -1.35
CA ALA A 537 -1.10 33.98 -1.74
C ALA A 537 -1.18 33.09 -0.51
N PHE A 538 -2.23 32.29 -0.40
CA PHE A 538 -2.57 31.59 0.83
C PHE A 538 -3.05 30.16 0.61
N TYR A 539 -2.76 29.32 1.59
CA TYR A 539 -3.49 28.10 1.88
C TYR A 539 -4.46 28.33 3.03
N TYR A 540 -5.66 27.76 2.90
CA TYR A 540 -6.61 27.62 3.98
C TYR A 540 -6.70 26.14 4.39
N TYR A 541 -6.38 25.85 5.65
CA TYR A 541 -6.44 24.49 6.18
C TYR A 541 -7.88 24.14 6.61
N VAL A 542 -8.55 23.33 5.81
CA VAL A 542 -9.92 22.85 6.05
C VAL A 542 -9.89 21.80 7.17
N ASN A 543 -10.24 22.23 8.37
CA ASN A 543 -10.22 21.40 9.57
C ASN A 543 -11.25 21.87 10.60
N ASP A 544 -11.51 21.04 11.59
CA ASP A 544 -12.20 21.44 12.81
C ASP A 544 -11.31 21.18 14.04
N PRO A 545 -10.49 22.18 14.43
CA PRO A 545 -9.52 22.06 15.51
C PRO A 545 -10.16 21.74 16.86
N LEU A 546 -9.42 21.00 17.69
CA LEU A 546 -9.81 20.74 19.06
C LEU A 546 -9.13 21.74 19.99
N TYR A 547 -9.92 22.41 20.83
CA TYR A 547 -9.40 23.24 21.90
C TYR A 547 -8.66 22.38 22.93
N ARG A 548 -7.41 22.73 23.24
CA ARG A 548 -6.58 22.03 24.23
C ARG A 548 -6.68 22.73 25.59
N ASP A 549 -6.76 21.92 26.65
CA ASP A 549 -6.88 22.40 28.05
C ASP A 549 -5.69 23.25 28.52
N ASP A 550 -4.55 23.20 27.84
CA ASP A 550 -3.35 23.99 28.13
C ASP A 550 -3.60 25.51 27.95
N ASN A 551 -4.71 25.90 27.31
CA ASN A 551 -5.12 27.29 27.05
C ASN A 551 -6.06 27.92 28.09
N LYS A 552 -6.17 27.34 29.30
CA LYS A 552 -7.06 27.82 30.39
C LYS A 552 -7.08 29.36 30.52
N GLY A 553 -8.27 29.95 30.33
CA GLY A 553 -8.53 31.38 30.50
C GLY A 553 -8.70 32.17 29.20
N LYS A 554 -8.46 31.58 28.03
CA LYS A 554 -8.81 32.16 26.72
C LYS A 554 -10.19 31.70 26.26
N ASP A 555 -10.85 32.48 25.43
CA ASP A 555 -12.09 32.05 24.77
C ASP A 555 -11.79 30.90 23.78
N PRO A 556 -12.40 29.71 23.97
CA PRO A 556 -12.20 28.59 23.06
C PRO A 556 -12.49 28.91 21.59
N GLU A 557 -13.52 29.71 21.30
CA GLU A 557 -13.89 30.03 19.92
C GLU A 557 -12.87 30.97 19.25
N GLU A 558 -12.25 31.88 20.00
CA GLU A 558 -11.17 32.73 19.49
C GLU A 558 -9.89 31.93 19.20
N GLU A 559 -9.55 30.96 20.04
CA GLU A 559 -8.35 30.15 19.84
C GLU A 559 -8.53 29.21 18.63
N ILE A 560 -9.70 28.58 18.48
CA ILE A 560 -10.05 27.79 17.29
C ILE A 560 -9.99 28.65 16.03
N PHE A 561 -10.55 29.87 16.07
CA PHE A 561 -10.49 30.80 14.95
C PHE A 561 -9.05 31.15 14.55
N ARG A 562 -8.17 31.37 15.54
CA ARG A 562 -6.75 31.67 15.30
C ARG A 562 -5.98 30.50 14.68
N GLU A 563 -6.32 29.25 15.02
CA GLU A 563 -5.71 28.06 14.40
C GLU A 563 -6.08 27.91 12.91
N LEU A 564 -7.24 28.46 12.52
CA LEU A 564 -7.77 28.47 11.15
C LEU A 564 -7.39 29.72 10.34
N LYS A 565 -6.38 30.48 10.80
CA LYS A 565 -5.80 31.59 10.03
C LYS A 565 -5.23 31.11 8.69
N LEU A 566 -5.27 31.98 7.68
CA LEU A 566 -4.60 31.76 6.40
C LEU A 566 -3.09 31.60 6.58
N ARG A 567 -2.52 30.72 5.76
CA ARG A 567 -1.10 30.37 5.79
C ARG A 567 -0.47 30.74 4.46
N GLY A 568 0.63 31.48 4.48
CA GLY A 568 1.29 31.90 3.26
C GLY A 568 1.96 33.26 3.36
N TYR A 569 1.82 34.06 2.31
CA TYR A 569 2.51 35.34 2.18
C TYR A 569 1.55 36.47 1.79
N VAL A 570 1.63 37.57 2.54
CA VAL A 570 0.97 38.85 2.19
C VAL A 570 1.90 39.73 1.35
N LEU A 571 1.35 40.67 0.58
CA LEU A 571 2.14 41.77 0.03
C LEU A 571 2.73 42.61 1.18
N LYS A 572 4.01 42.97 1.08
CA LYS A 572 4.70 43.84 2.04
C LYS A 572 4.28 45.31 1.87
N ASP A 573 2.98 45.54 1.98
CA ASP A 573 2.32 46.84 1.95
C ASP A 573 1.36 46.92 3.14
N LYS A 574 1.59 47.91 4.00
CA LYS A 574 0.86 48.07 5.26
C LYS A 574 -0.61 48.41 5.04
N GLU A 575 -0.91 49.21 4.03
CA GLU A 575 -2.28 49.62 3.74
C GLU A 575 -3.07 48.43 3.21
N VAL A 576 -2.48 47.67 2.27
CA VAL A 576 -3.08 46.43 1.76
C VAL A 576 -3.35 45.43 2.89
N VAL A 577 -2.42 45.27 3.84
CA VAL A 577 -2.60 44.38 4.99
C VAL A 577 -3.74 44.84 5.92
N LYS A 578 -3.92 46.15 6.13
CA LYS A 578 -5.08 46.67 6.90
C LYS A 578 -6.41 46.46 6.19
N PHE A 579 -6.43 46.45 4.85
CA PHE A 579 -7.62 46.09 4.08
C PHE A 579 -7.90 44.58 4.12
N MET A 580 -6.87 43.74 4.30
CA MET A 580 -7.06 42.31 4.51
C MET A 580 -7.61 41.98 5.90
N ASP A 581 -7.17 42.71 6.94
CA ASP A 581 -7.67 42.61 8.31
C ASP A 581 -7.77 43.99 8.96
N LYS A 582 -8.99 44.53 9.04
CA LYS A 582 -9.30 45.86 9.60
C LYS A 582 -8.99 45.99 11.09
N HIS A 583 -8.86 44.86 11.78
CA HIS A 583 -8.64 44.79 13.21
C HIS A 583 -7.22 44.37 13.57
N ILE A 584 -6.30 44.36 12.59
CA ILE A 584 -4.91 43.96 12.80
C ILE A 584 -4.18 44.90 13.77
N ASP A 585 -3.58 44.30 14.80
CA ASP A 585 -2.75 44.98 15.79
C ASP A 585 -1.40 44.25 15.95
N SER A 586 -1.00 43.95 17.19
CA SER A 586 0.09 43.04 17.56
C SER A 586 0.06 41.65 16.90
N GLY A 587 -1.06 41.22 16.31
CA GLY A 587 -1.11 40.09 15.39
C GLY A 587 -2.50 39.78 14.82
N SER A 588 -2.55 39.41 13.54
CA SER A 588 -3.79 38.98 12.90
C SER A 588 -4.16 37.53 13.24
N SER A 589 -5.46 37.27 13.38
CA SER A 589 -6.03 35.91 13.44
C SER A 589 -6.56 35.43 12.08
N ILE A 590 -6.39 36.23 11.02
CA ILE A 590 -6.92 35.97 9.67
C ILE A 590 -5.77 35.70 8.71
N ILE A 591 -4.73 36.54 8.73
CA ILE A 591 -3.58 36.50 7.82
C ILE A 591 -2.26 36.32 8.58
N PRO A 592 -1.18 35.86 7.94
CA PRO A 592 0.12 35.68 8.58
C PRO A 592 0.89 37.01 8.71
N ALA A 593 0.27 38.01 9.32
CA ALA A 593 0.84 39.35 9.51
C ALA A 593 0.63 39.90 10.93
N ALA A 594 1.54 40.78 11.36
CA ALA A 594 1.47 41.48 12.63
C ALA A 594 2.08 42.89 12.50
N LEU A 595 1.44 43.88 13.11
CA LEU A 595 1.93 45.25 13.17
C LEU A 595 2.41 45.60 14.59
N LYS A 596 3.40 46.48 14.65
CA LYS A 596 3.88 47.09 15.89
C LYS A 596 3.02 48.32 16.22
N LYS A 597 3.21 48.87 17.43
CA LYS A 597 2.51 50.09 17.87
C LYS A 597 2.82 51.33 17.01
N ASP A 598 3.95 51.34 16.33
CA ASP A 598 4.37 52.40 15.39
C ASP A 598 3.78 52.18 13.97
N GLY A 599 3.01 51.11 13.75
CA GLY A 599 2.46 50.74 12.45
C GLY A 599 3.43 50.02 11.51
N GLU A 600 4.67 49.75 11.95
CA GLU A 600 5.63 48.95 11.20
C GLU A 600 5.33 47.45 11.28
N PHE A 601 5.80 46.68 10.31
CA PHE A 601 5.69 45.22 10.37
C PHE A 601 6.51 44.64 11.53
N ASN A 602 5.94 43.64 12.19
CA ASN A 602 6.69 42.77 13.07
C ASN A 602 7.32 41.63 12.25
N GLU A 603 8.57 41.82 11.84
CA GLU A 603 9.30 40.90 10.95
C GLU A 603 9.38 39.46 11.48
N SER A 604 9.37 39.22 12.80
CA SER A 604 9.41 37.86 13.35
C SER A 604 8.06 37.13 13.32
N ARG A 605 6.96 37.86 13.14
CA ARG A 605 5.59 37.34 13.15
C ARG A 605 4.84 37.56 11.84
N THR A 606 5.49 38.17 10.85
CA THR A 606 4.91 38.52 9.56
C THR A 606 5.60 37.74 8.46
N ARG A 607 4.82 37.10 7.59
CA ARG A 607 5.30 36.52 6.34
C ARG A 607 4.83 37.40 5.20
N ALA A 608 5.66 38.36 4.82
CA ALA A 608 5.38 39.30 3.75
C ALA A 608 6.49 39.30 2.70
N LEU A 609 6.11 39.42 1.43
CA LEU A 609 7.05 39.57 0.31
C LEU A 609 6.79 40.91 -0.39
N SER A 610 7.84 41.56 -0.89
CA SER A 610 7.63 42.72 -1.77
C SER A 610 7.03 42.27 -3.10
N GLU A 611 6.48 43.21 -3.87
CA GLU A 611 5.92 42.90 -5.18
C GLU A 611 7.00 42.34 -6.13
N GLU A 612 8.21 42.89 -6.06
CA GLU A 612 9.37 42.40 -6.81
C GLU A 612 9.69 40.95 -6.43
N THR A 613 9.73 40.63 -5.14
CA THR A 613 9.98 39.26 -4.67
C THR A 613 8.88 38.29 -5.11
N PHE A 614 7.62 38.70 -5.12
CA PHE A 614 6.54 37.88 -5.69
C PHE A 614 6.79 37.57 -7.17
N HIS A 615 7.19 38.58 -7.96
CA HIS A 615 7.54 38.38 -9.37
C HIS A 615 8.74 37.45 -9.55
N GLU A 616 9.80 37.60 -8.75
CA GLU A 616 10.96 36.72 -8.77
C GLU A 616 10.61 35.26 -8.49
N VAL A 617 9.74 35.00 -7.49
CA VAL A 617 9.28 33.64 -7.17
C VAL A 617 8.41 33.08 -8.30
N MET A 618 7.50 33.88 -8.86
CA MET A 618 6.67 33.45 -10.00
C MET A 618 7.51 33.07 -11.21
N ASP A 619 8.56 33.84 -11.53
CA ASP A 619 9.45 33.57 -12.66
C ASP A 619 10.36 32.37 -12.39
N MET A 620 10.86 32.22 -11.17
CA MET A 620 11.62 31.04 -10.75
C MET A 620 10.81 29.75 -10.93
N VAL A 621 9.56 29.74 -10.44
CA VAL A 621 8.63 28.62 -10.55
C VAL A 621 8.30 28.33 -12.02
N TYR A 622 8.05 29.36 -12.83
CA TYR A 622 7.83 29.22 -14.27
C TYR A 622 9.02 28.55 -14.98
N ASN A 623 10.25 29.00 -14.68
CA ASN A 623 11.46 28.40 -15.25
C ASN A 623 11.63 26.94 -14.82
N LYS A 624 11.30 26.62 -13.56
CA LYS A 624 11.34 25.24 -13.07
C LYS A 624 10.34 24.34 -13.82
N CYS A 625 9.12 24.83 -14.06
CA CYS A 625 8.14 24.14 -14.89
C CYS A 625 8.67 23.85 -16.30
N ALA A 626 9.34 24.81 -16.93
CA ALA A 626 9.94 24.65 -18.25
C ALA A 626 11.06 23.57 -18.26
N GLU A 627 11.95 23.58 -17.25
CA GLU A 627 13.02 22.59 -17.09
C GLU A 627 12.49 21.16 -16.93
N MET A 628 11.49 20.97 -16.06
CA MET A 628 10.86 19.66 -15.84
C MET A 628 10.11 19.18 -17.08
N THR A 629 9.38 20.09 -17.75
CA THR A 629 8.71 19.77 -19.01
C THR A 629 9.71 19.32 -20.07
N LYS A 630 10.84 20.01 -20.18
CA LYS A 630 11.94 19.61 -21.08
C LYS A 630 12.42 18.20 -20.78
N SER A 631 12.65 17.88 -19.51
CA SER A 631 13.11 16.54 -19.09
C SER A 631 12.09 15.44 -19.39
N ILE A 632 10.79 15.72 -19.19
CA ILE A 632 9.69 14.82 -19.56
C ILE A 632 9.69 14.55 -21.07
N LEU A 633 9.82 15.60 -21.89
CA LEU A 633 9.87 15.48 -23.35
C LEU A 633 11.19 14.89 -23.87
N GLU A 634 12.24 14.86 -23.05
CA GLU A 634 13.44 14.07 -23.31
C GLU A 634 13.24 12.58 -22.97
N GLY A 635 12.12 12.21 -22.35
CA GLY A 635 11.80 10.84 -21.97
C GLY A 635 12.47 10.38 -20.68
N LYS A 636 12.91 11.31 -19.81
CA LYS A 636 13.53 10.97 -18.52
C LYS A 636 12.45 10.50 -17.55
N ILE A 637 12.60 9.28 -17.06
CA ILE A 637 11.64 8.60 -16.16
C ILE A 637 12.37 7.86 -15.03
N ASP A 638 13.49 8.42 -14.61
CA ASP A 638 14.40 7.82 -13.63
C ASP A 638 13.73 7.59 -12.27
N ILE A 639 14.16 6.53 -11.58
CA ILE A 639 13.71 6.19 -10.22
C ILE A 639 14.54 6.99 -9.21
N GLU A 640 14.26 8.29 -9.13
CA GLU A 640 15.01 9.24 -8.29
C GLU A 640 14.07 10.04 -7.37
N PRO A 641 13.49 9.39 -6.34
CA PRO A 641 12.69 10.10 -5.36
C PRO A 641 13.54 11.13 -4.60
N TYR A 642 12.96 12.28 -4.27
CA TYR A 642 13.67 13.25 -3.45
C TYR A 642 13.86 12.77 -2.01
N LYS A 643 14.83 13.36 -1.30
CA LYS A 643 14.97 13.26 0.15
C LYS A 643 15.31 14.63 0.76
N LYS A 644 14.49 15.06 1.71
CA LYS A 644 14.71 16.30 2.48
C LYS A 644 15.65 16.07 3.68
N PRO A 645 16.22 17.13 4.29
CA PRO A 645 17.10 17.01 5.45
C PRO A 645 16.41 16.43 6.69
N ASP A 646 15.10 16.67 6.83
CA ASP A 646 14.25 16.12 7.90
C ASP A 646 13.90 14.62 7.71
N GLY A 647 14.35 14.01 6.61
CA GLY A 647 14.07 12.62 6.27
C GLY A 647 12.81 12.41 5.43
N THR A 648 12.06 13.46 5.11
CA THR A 648 10.85 13.36 4.29
C THR A 648 11.18 12.86 2.88
N ILE A 649 10.46 11.82 2.43
CA ILE A 649 10.55 11.22 1.09
C ILE A 649 9.14 11.01 0.51
N PRO A 650 8.95 11.11 -0.81
CA PRO A 650 7.64 10.88 -1.43
C PRO A 650 7.25 9.39 -1.43
N CYS A 651 8.21 8.48 -1.29
CA CYS A 651 7.98 7.03 -1.28
C CYS A 651 7.04 6.57 -0.17
N SER A 652 6.96 7.30 0.95
CA SER A 652 6.11 6.96 2.11
C SER A 652 4.62 6.86 1.76
N TYR A 653 4.18 7.59 0.72
CA TYR A 653 2.79 7.62 0.26
C TYR A 653 2.66 7.16 -1.20
N CYS A 654 3.69 6.51 -1.74
CA CYS A 654 3.71 6.07 -3.14
C CYS A 654 3.20 4.64 -3.26
N GLU A 655 2.14 4.44 -4.04
CA GLU A 655 1.53 3.12 -4.30
C GLU A 655 2.41 2.24 -5.22
N TYR A 656 3.42 2.83 -5.85
CA TYR A 656 4.24 2.17 -6.87
C TYR A 656 5.55 1.59 -6.35
N ILE A 657 5.77 1.51 -5.03
CA ILE A 657 7.02 0.99 -4.47
C ILE A 657 7.30 -0.46 -4.92
N SER A 658 6.25 -1.27 -5.10
CA SER A 658 6.35 -2.66 -5.59
C SER A 658 6.65 -2.75 -7.09
N ILE A 659 6.37 -1.70 -7.86
CA ILE A 659 6.66 -1.61 -9.30
C ILE A 659 8.05 -1.05 -9.53
N CYS A 660 8.40 0.05 -8.86
CA CYS A 660 9.70 0.68 -9.02
C CYS A 660 10.82 -0.11 -8.35
N GLN A 661 10.51 -0.89 -7.30
CA GLN A 661 11.48 -1.73 -6.58
C GLN A 661 12.71 -0.95 -6.12
N PHE A 662 12.51 0.32 -5.70
CA PHE A 662 13.60 1.19 -5.29
C PHE A 662 14.46 0.52 -4.21
N ASP A 663 15.71 0.25 -4.53
CA ASP A 663 16.67 -0.41 -3.66
C ASP A 663 18.06 0.22 -3.83
N ARG A 664 18.58 0.74 -2.71
CA ARG A 664 19.89 1.37 -2.66
C ARG A 664 21.03 0.37 -2.90
N SER A 665 20.84 -0.89 -2.52
CA SER A 665 21.81 -1.96 -2.78
C SER A 665 21.92 -2.29 -4.26
N LEU A 666 20.85 -2.05 -5.04
CA LEU A 666 20.78 -2.28 -6.49
C LEU A 666 21.08 -1.04 -7.34
N GLY A 667 21.66 0.00 -6.71
CA GLY A 667 22.16 1.20 -7.38
C GLY A 667 21.23 2.42 -7.36
N ASN A 668 20.02 2.31 -6.81
CA ASN A 668 19.13 3.47 -6.71
C ASN A 668 19.62 4.49 -5.68
N LYS A 669 19.30 5.78 -5.93
CA LYS A 669 19.73 6.90 -5.08
C LYS A 669 18.60 7.89 -4.88
N PHE A 670 18.64 8.59 -3.75
CA PHE A 670 17.76 9.73 -3.51
C PHE A 670 18.34 11.00 -4.12
N ARG A 671 17.46 11.86 -4.64
CA ARG A 671 17.78 13.25 -4.99
C ARG A 671 17.67 14.12 -3.74
N PHE A 672 18.79 14.51 -3.15
CA PHE A 672 18.76 15.37 -1.96
C PHE A 672 18.34 16.80 -2.35
N ILE A 673 17.38 17.34 -1.61
CA ILE A 673 16.81 18.69 -1.84
C ILE A 673 16.78 19.50 -0.55
N GLY A 674 16.80 20.83 -0.66
CA GLY A 674 16.87 21.76 0.47
C GLY A 674 18.31 22.04 0.93
N THR A 675 18.53 23.20 1.54
CA THR A 675 19.84 23.58 2.06
C THR A 675 20.17 22.77 3.30
N ALA A 676 21.09 21.82 3.16
CA ALA A 676 21.90 21.40 4.29
C ALA A 676 22.72 22.62 4.73
N ASN A 677 22.48 23.14 5.93
CA ASN A 677 23.57 23.77 6.68
C ASN A 677 24.59 22.65 6.95
N ILE A 678 25.46 22.41 5.98
CA ILE A 678 26.63 21.55 6.14
C ILE A 678 27.55 22.30 7.09
N THR A 679 27.35 22.11 8.39
CA THR A 679 28.45 22.22 9.33
C THR A 679 29.48 21.21 8.87
N THR A 680 30.61 21.72 8.37
CA THR A 680 31.85 20.99 8.17
C THR A 680 32.22 20.29 9.49
N GLY A 681 31.87 19.01 9.59
CA GLY A 681 32.36 18.10 10.60
C GLY A 681 33.24 17.06 9.92
N GLU A 682 34.54 17.31 9.95
CA GLU A 682 35.54 16.30 9.62
C GLU A 682 35.40 15.09 10.55
N GLY A 683 35.49 13.89 9.97
CA GLY A 683 36.23 12.76 10.55
C GLY A 683 35.64 12.04 11.76
N GLY A 684 35.15 10.82 11.54
CA GLY A 684 34.95 9.86 12.64
C GLY A 684 34.24 8.59 12.21
N ALA A 685 34.95 7.71 11.48
CA ALA A 685 34.53 6.34 11.26
C ALA A 685 34.34 5.59 12.60
N ARG A 686 33.23 4.88 12.73
CA ARG A 686 33.12 3.58 13.40
C ARG A 686 32.01 2.76 12.74
#